data_AF-A0A7R7FSM1-F1
#
_entry.id   AF-A0A7R7FSM1-F1
#
_cell.length_a   1.000
_cell.length_b   1.000
_cell.length_c   1.000
_cell.angle_alpha   90.00
_cell.angle_beta   90.00
_cell.angle_gamma   90.00
#
_symmetry.space_group_name_H-M   'P 1'
#
loop_
_entity.id
_entity.type
_entity.pdbx_description
1 polymer ?
#
loop_
_entity_poly.entity_id
_entity_poly.type
_entity_poly.pdbx_seq_one_letter_code
_entity_poly.pdbx_strand_id
1 'polypeptide(L)'
;MSRPTQQLLHPNGIKTKKFILWLLHFLSGNDKPFAESVKQSLASGDIPDQASWQMVIDSFRNTAIRNKDNPFSRGTKCSRSEFIHCISGFLRICEARGVFPRAVLKGIRNAHLHKRRRKILGDLPSHKLSEREIDRLVGGYLRQSVNKHDIIEEERKACIRTLASSGLSIAGMTDGQIIEEIRKLNTERLAEVRRCAEADFIKGWEAYQEGQQLLAESDLSYEVDMLGPMKEWFEVVQHDPSGIRTKTVQNPFRQMFLGTSKRINGRWTRQPLPVRVAKSRLLTLLDGRYGLCPKLRRSDKDICEEPILRIWRNVFRGNGFHDFEGWPKERLGTSMYTLLMAQIILLIDTGLNVEVVDGLTVDCVRDTDVPTIKEIWGIKSRADNKPVHSRVRIDSKDRANSIVVIQRVKEMTQRLRRLAKNGHPLYEVRTEEARVEQRLFLREKIIGVPMGSVTVTAGVVAVYDKALKKFKENHPSIGAYSFLPTSIRPTVRVLAFVNGEDIETSRAQLAHKTIATSTGYVVRTLSRMEMEERIRGFMKHYEAIVIQDIEDAARRLGYTTAEYEDRLANAKRTGLGTICDHQRKDDEGKEFSVKRSDCDPVDDCPKCPLARVFPALKENLVDAFMMRRWIRDNEIELRMNEERWQEVWMRWLAIVEGGIDKAKSAHNVSRKILREAEEMAKALGTADFVPLI
;
A
#
# COMPACT_ATOMS: atom_id res chain seq x y z
N MET A 1 19.29 10.90 1.28
CA MET A 1 19.70 9.99 0.18
C MET A 1 18.67 10.07 -0.95
N SER A 2 19.00 10.74 -2.05
CA SER A 2 18.22 10.67 -3.29
C SER A 2 18.34 9.28 -3.90
N ARG A 3 17.22 8.66 -4.31
CA ARG A 3 17.29 7.51 -5.21
C ARG A 3 17.71 8.03 -6.59
N PRO A 4 18.49 7.27 -7.38
CA PRO A 4 18.65 7.59 -8.78
C PRO A 4 17.27 7.51 -9.44
N THR A 5 16.83 8.62 -10.04
CA THR A 5 15.55 8.70 -10.75
C THR A 5 15.45 7.52 -11.70
N GLN A 6 14.31 6.82 -11.70
CA GLN A 6 14.09 5.68 -12.59
C GLN A 6 13.98 6.16 -14.05
N GLN A 7 15.12 6.46 -14.66
CA GLN A 7 15.28 6.42 -16.11
C GLN A 7 15.05 4.97 -16.55
N LEU A 8 13.79 4.67 -16.85
CA LEU A 8 13.40 3.55 -17.71
C LEU A 8 14.30 3.56 -18.94
N LEU A 9 14.57 2.38 -19.47
CA LEU A 9 15.44 2.18 -20.64
C LEU A 9 14.84 2.87 -21.88
N HIS A 10 15.18 4.15 -22.06
CA HIS A 10 14.85 4.91 -23.26
C HIS A 10 15.48 4.21 -24.47
N PRO A 11 14.82 4.05 -25.63
CA PRO A 11 15.37 3.31 -26.77
C PRO A 11 16.80 3.74 -27.14
N ASN A 12 17.05 5.06 -27.15
CA ASN A 12 18.36 5.64 -27.48
C ASN A 12 19.31 5.80 -26.26
N GLY A 13 18.90 5.37 -25.08
CA GLY A 13 19.66 5.51 -23.84
C GLY A 13 20.87 4.57 -23.78
N ILE A 14 21.99 5.05 -23.22
CA ILE A 14 23.25 4.30 -23.10
C ILE A 14 23.05 2.93 -22.42
N LYS A 15 22.22 2.87 -21.37
CA LYS A 15 21.89 1.62 -20.67
C LYS A 15 21.16 0.61 -21.56
N THR A 16 20.35 1.08 -22.50
CA THR A 16 19.58 0.25 -23.44
C THR A 16 20.48 -0.33 -24.51
N LYS A 17 21.37 0.49 -25.10
CA LYS A 17 22.41 0.03 -26.02
C LYS A 17 23.32 -1.02 -25.35
N LYS A 18 23.77 -0.77 -24.12
CA LYS A 18 24.53 -1.77 -23.32
C LYS A 18 23.74 -3.06 -23.05
N PHE A 19 22.43 -2.99 -22.89
CA PHE A 19 21.60 -4.18 -22.67
C PHE A 19 21.51 -5.02 -23.95
N ILE A 20 21.17 -4.38 -25.08
CA ILE A 20 21.04 -5.03 -26.38
C ILE A 20 22.38 -5.69 -26.77
N LEU A 21 23.50 -4.95 -26.70
CA LEU A 21 24.82 -5.50 -27.00
C LEU A 21 25.17 -6.71 -26.14
N TRP A 22 24.81 -6.70 -24.85
CA TRP A 22 25.10 -7.83 -23.97
C TRP A 22 24.15 -9.03 -24.19
N LEU A 23 22.88 -8.78 -24.53
CA LEU A 23 21.95 -9.84 -24.92
C LEU A 23 22.37 -10.50 -26.24
N LEU A 24 22.81 -9.71 -27.22
CA LEU A 24 23.36 -10.21 -28.49
C LEU A 24 24.64 -11.01 -28.25
N HIS A 25 25.61 -10.50 -27.48
CA HIS A 25 26.81 -11.26 -27.11
C HIS A 25 26.46 -12.57 -26.37
N PHE A 26 25.43 -12.56 -25.52
CA PHE A 26 24.96 -13.78 -24.86
C PHE A 26 24.31 -14.77 -25.82
N LEU A 27 23.59 -14.30 -26.85
CA LEU A 27 23.04 -15.15 -27.91
C LEU A 27 24.15 -15.74 -28.80
N SER A 28 25.14 -14.94 -29.19
CA SER A 28 26.27 -15.39 -30.01
C SER A 28 27.13 -16.46 -29.33
N GLY A 29 27.30 -16.40 -28.01
CA GLY A 29 28.09 -17.36 -27.22
C GLY A 29 27.27 -18.42 -26.49
N ASN A 30 26.08 -18.79 -26.99
CA ASN A 30 25.20 -19.78 -26.36
C ASN A 30 24.66 -20.74 -27.42
N ASP A 31 25.26 -21.93 -27.50
CA ASP A 31 25.00 -22.93 -28.53
C ASP A 31 23.86 -23.90 -28.17
N LYS A 32 22.98 -23.49 -27.26
CA LYS A 32 21.80 -24.29 -26.89
C LYS A 32 20.73 -24.21 -27.98
N PRO A 33 19.98 -25.29 -28.26
CA PRO A 33 19.02 -25.33 -29.36
C PRO A 33 17.99 -24.18 -29.37
N PHE A 34 17.49 -23.78 -28.19
CA PHE A 34 16.56 -22.65 -28.07
C PHE A 34 17.20 -21.28 -28.41
N ALA A 35 18.51 -21.12 -28.21
CA ALA A 35 19.23 -19.92 -28.59
C ALA A 35 19.54 -19.91 -30.10
N GLU A 36 19.74 -21.08 -30.70
CA GLU A 36 19.89 -21.23 -32.15
C GLU A 36 18.58 -20.92 -32.89
N SER A 37 17.44 -21.46 -32.43
CA SER A 37 16.11 -21.09 -32.95
C SER A 37 15.88 -19.57 -32.92
N VAL A 38 16.18 -18.91 -31.78
CA VAL A 38 16.08 -17.45 -31.66
C VAL A 38 17.07 -16.72 -32.58
N LYS A 39 18.31 -17.21 -32.73
CA LYS A 39 19.28 -16.64 -33.68
C LYS A 39 18.78 -16.71 -35.12
N GLN A 40 18.21 -17.85 -35.53
CA GLN A 40 17.66 -18.07 -36.88
C GLN A 40 16.47 -17.15 -37.16
N SER A 41 15.50 -17.05 -36.25
CA SER A 41 14.36 -16.12 -36.41
C SER A 41 14.83 -14.66 -36.53
N LEU A 42 15.76 -14.22 -35.67
CA LEU A 42 16.26 -12.84 -35.73
C LEU A 42 17.12 -12.56 -36.98
N ALA A 43 17.72 -13.59 -37.59
CA ALA A 43 18.47 -13.47 -38.83
C ALA A 43 17.57 -13.44 -40.08
N SER A 44 16.42 -14.15 -40.06
CA SER A 44 15.40 -14.07 -41.12
C SER A 44 14.52 -12.82 -41.02
N GLY A 45 14.52 -12.14 -39.87
CA GLY A 45 13.64 -11.00 -39.58
C GLY A 45 12.30 -11.40 -38.95
N ASP A 46 12.12 -12.68 -38.65
CA ASP A 46 10.93 -13.21 -37.99
C ASP A 46 10.92 -12.94 -36.48
N ILE A 47 9.71 -12.87 -35.91
CA ILE A 47 9.53 -12.82 -34.45
C ILE A 47 9.83 -14.23 -33.90
N PRO A 48 10.78 -14.40 -32.97
CA PRO A 48 11.09 -15.70 -32.40
C PRO A 48 9.89 -16.34 -31.70
N ASP A 49 9.87 -17.67 -31.60
CA ASP A 49 8.81 -18.34 -30.84
C ASP A 49 8.87 -17.96 -29.34
N GLN A 50 7.70 -17.88 -28.70
CA GLN A 50 7.59 -17.39 -27.33
C GLN A 50 8.30 -18.29 -26.30
N ALA A 51 8.38 -19.60 -26.55
CA ALA A 51 8.97 -20.55 -25.61
C ALA A 51 10.50 -20.44 -25.63
N SER A 52 11.12 -20.50 -26.81
CA SER A 52 12.57 -20.33 -26.96
C SER A 52 13.02 -18.94 -26.51
N TRP A 53 12.25 -17.89 -26.82
CA TRP A 53 12.54 -16.55 -26.32
C TRP A 53 12.51 -16.46 -24.79
N GLN A 54 11.49 -17.05 -24.14
CA GLN A 54 11.44 -17.11 -22.69
C GLN A 54 12.64 -17.87 -22.10
N MET A 55 13.09 -18.96 -22.75
CA MET A 55 14.29 -19.71 -22.34
C MET A 55 15.58 -18.89 -22.49
N VAL A 56 15.75 -18.16 -23.59
CA VAL A 56 16.86 -17.20 -23.77
C VAL A 56 16.85 -16.17 -22.64
N ILE A 57 15.70 -15.54 -22.37
CA ILE A 57 15.58 -14.47 -21.39
C ILE A 57 15.82 -14.97 -19.95
N ASP A 58 15.30 -16.14 -19.57
CA ASP A 58 15.59 -16.73 -18.25
C ASP A 58 17.06 -17.17 -18.12
N SER A 59 17.68 -17.70 -19.18
CA SER A 59 19.10 -18.09 -19.17
C SER A 59 20.02 -16.86 -19.11
N PHE A 60 19.77 -15.84 -19.94
CA PHE A 60 20.47 -14.54 -19.92
C PHE A 60 20.41 -13.92 -18.51
N ARG A 61 19.20 -13.85 -17.94
CA ARG A 61 18.95 -13.34 -16.59
C ARG A 61 19.78 -14.08 -15.55
N ASN A 62 19.82 -15.41 -15.59
CA ASN A 62 20.58 -16.21 -14.62
C ASN A 62 22.09 -15.94 -14.72
N THR A 63 22.64 -15.87 -15.94
CA THR A 63 24.03 -15.46 -16.19
C THR A 63 24.28 -14.05 -15.66
N ALA A 64 23.38 -13.11 -15.95
CA ALA A 64 23.53 -11.71 -15.59
C ALA A 64 23.44 -11.43 -14.07
N ILE A 65 22.70 -12.25 -13.33
CA ILE A 65 22.66 -12.19 -11.85
C ILE A 65 23.96 -12.73 -11.23
N ARG A 66 24.52 -13.81 -11.81
CA ARG A 66 25.70 -14.52 -11.30
C ARG A 66 27.02 -13.82 -11.62
N ASN A 67 27.16 -13.28 -12.83
CA ASN A 67 28.39 -12.66 -13.30
C ASN A 67 28.72 -11.39 -12.48
N LYS A 68 29.90 -11.36 -11.84
CA LYS A 68 30.40 -10.20 -11.09
C LYS A 68 30.73 -9.01 -12.03
N ASP A 69 31.20 -9.33 -13.24
CA ASP A 69 31.59 -8.40 -14.30
C ASP A 69 30.42 -7.96 -15.20
N ASN A 70 29.19 -8.14 -14.71
CA ASN A 70 27.99 -7.59 -15.35
C ASN A 70 28.22 -6.09 -15.68
N PRO A 71 28.06 -5.65 -16.94
CA PRO A 71 28.33 -4.26 -17.35
C PRO A 71 27.39 -3.23 -16.72
N PHE A 72 26.37 -3.68 -15.97
CA PHE A 72 25.47 -2.88 -15.16
C PHE A 72 25.87 -2.80 -13.68
N SER A 73 26.65 -3.74 -13.14
CA SER A 73 27.23 -3.61 -11.78
C SER A 73 28.51 -2.78 -11.76
N ARG A 74 29.32 -2.81 -12.84
CA ARG A 74 30.52 -1.96 -12.95
C ARG A 74 30.13 -0.47 -12.97
N GLY A 75 30.52 0.26 -11.92
CA GLY A 75 30.42 1.72 -11.82
C GLY A 75 29.02 2.31 -11.55
N THR A 76 27.94 1.52 -11.54
CA THR A 76 26.60 2.03 -11.23
C THR A 76 26.03 1.39 -9.95
N LYS A 77 25.44 2.21 -9.07
CA LYS A 77 24.75 1.77 -7.84
C LYS A 77 23.40 1.06 -8.13
N CYS A 78 23.32 0.30 -9.22
CA CYS A 78 22.12 -0.42 -9.64
C CYS A 78 22.08 -1.79 -8.96
N SER A 79 21.08 -2.04 -8.12
CA SER A 79 20.91 -3.36 -7.52
C SER A 79 20.48 -4.39 -8.57
N ARG A 80 20.81 -5.67 -8.34
CA ARG A 80 20.34 -6.79 -9.21
C ARG A 80 18.81 -6.79 -9.42
N SER A 81 18.04 -6.28 -8.46
CA SER A 81 16.57 -6.14 -8.56
C SER A 81 16.15 -4.97 -9.47
N GLU A 82 16.86 -3.86 -9.45
CA GLU A 82 16.61 -2.73 -10.36
C GLU A 82 17.03 -3.09 -11.78
N PHE A 83 18.13 -3.83 -11.94
CA PHE A 83 18.54 -4.38 -13.23
C PHE A 83 17.45 -5.24 -13.87
N ILE A 84 16.89 -6.22 -13.16
CA ILE A 84 15.76 -7.03 -13.66
C ILE A 84 14.54 -6.17 -14.00
N HIS A 85 14.21 -5.17 -13.17
CA HIS A 85 13.09 -4.27 -13.44
C HIS A 85 13.31 -3.43 -14.71
N CYS A 86 14.54 -2.95 -14.94
CA CYS A 86 14.91 -2.25 -16.18
C CYS A 86 14.72 -3.15 -17.40
N ILE A 87 15.18 -4.40 -17.35
CA ILE A 87 14.98 -5.35 -18.46
C ILE A 87 13.50 -5.63 -18.68
N SER A 88 12.71 -5.91 -17.63
CA SER A 88 11.25 -6.08 -17.75
C SER A 88 10.53 -4.83 -18.26
N GLY A 89 11.10 -3.63 -18.09
CA GLY A 89 10.61 -2.41 -18.75
C GLY A 89 10.89 -2.43 -20.24
N PHE A 90 12.13 -2.74 -20.64
CA PHE A 90 12.54 -2.82 -22.04
C PHE A 90 11.82 -3.93 -22.82
N LEU A 91 11.73 -5.15 -22.28
CA LEU A 91 11.05 -6.27 -22.93
C LEU A 91 9.56 -5.95 -23.21
N ARG A 92 8.88 -5.24 -22.31
CA ARG A 92 7.50 -4.76 -22.55
C ARG A 92 7.41 -3.70 -23.65
N ILE A 93 8.44 -2.87 -23.82
CA ILE A 93 8.51 -1.90 -24.93
C ILE A 93 8.74 -2.62 -26.26
N CYS A 94 9.54 -3.70 -26.27
CA CYS A 94 9.74 -4.54 -27.45
C CYS A 94 8.47 -5.32 -27.82
N GLU A 95 7.81 -5.93 -26.83
CA GLU A 95 6.52 -6.63 -26.96
C GLU A 95 5.46 -5.70 -27.56
N ALA A 96 5.27 -4.51 -26.97
CA ALA A 96 4.31 -3.50 -27.46
C ALA A 96 4.65 -2.92 -28.84
N ARG A 97 5.81 -3.26 -29.42
CA ARG A 97 6.25 -2.85 -30.77
C ARG A 97 6.40 -4.03 -31.73
N GLY A 98 6.01 -5.25 -31.33
CA GLY A 98 6.17 -6.46 -32.15
C GLY A 98 7.62 -6.89 -32.39
N VAL A 99 8.59 -6.38 -31.62
CA VAL A 99 10.02 -6.67 -31.82
C VAL A 99 10.42 -8.03 -31.24
N PHE A 100 9.81 -8.42 -30.13
CA PHE A 100 10.03 -9.70 -29.46
C PHE A 100 8.70 -10.20 -28.87
N PRO A 101 8.47 -11.51 -28.73
CA PRO A 101 7.29 -12.02 -28.05
C PRO A 101 7.36 -11.73 -26.53
N ARG A 102 6.21 -11.84 -25.87
CA ARG A 102 6.06 -11.58 -24.43
C ARG A 102 6.94 -12.49 -23.57
N ALA A 103 7.88 -11.89 -22.82
CA ALA A 103 8.73 -12.60 -21.86
C ALA A 103 8.54 -12.10 -20.42
N VAL A 104 8.40 -13.04 -19.49
CA VAL A 104 8.20 -12.79 -18.05
C VAL A 104 9.48 -13.11 -17.29
N LEU A 105 10.23 -12.07 -16.89
CA LEU A 105 11.39 -12.22 -16.03
C LEU A 105 10.98 -12.51 -14.58
N LYS A 106 11.33 -13.70 -14.09
CA LYS A 106 11.10 -14.08 -12.69
C LYS A 106 11.99 -13.25 -11.75
N GLY A 107 11.47 -12.88 -10.58
CA GLY A 107 12.28 -12.24 -9.53
C GLY A 107 13.43 -13.16 -9.06
N ILE A 108 14.51 -12.60 -8.50
CA ILE A 108 15.59 -13.42 -7.92
C ILE A 108 15.02 -14.24 -6.76
N ARG A 109 15.18 -15.58 -6.81
CA ARG A 109 14.75 -16.49 -5.74
C ARG A 109 15.39 -16.04 -4.43
N ASN A 110 14.62 -16.01 -3.35
CA ASN A 110 15.05 -15.60 -2.00
C ASN A 110 15.56 -14.16 -1.83
N ALA A 111 15.63 -13.31 -2.87
CA ALA A 111 16.07 -11.91 -2.70
C ALA A 111 15.11 -11.06 -1.84
N HIS A 112 13.89 -11.53 -1.60
CA HIS A 112 12.97 -10.91 -0.62
C HIS A 112 13.39 -11.17 0.84
N LEU A 113 14.16 -12.23 1.13
CA LEU A 113 14.69 -12.52 2.47
C LEU A 113 15.82 -11.55 2.84
N HIS A 114 16.68 -11.21 1.88
CA HIS A 114 17.81 -10.28 2.08
C HIS A 114 17.44 -8.80 1.84
N LYS A 115 16.24 -8.51 1.34
CA LYS A 115 15.81 -7.13 1.12
C LYS A 115 15.39 -6.53 2.45
N ARG A 116 16.13 -5.52 2.93
CA ARG A 116 15.72 -4.69 4.08
C ARG A 116 14.23 -4.38 3.97
N ARG A 117 13.48 -4.80 4.99
CA ARG A 117 12.02 -4.71 5.00
C ARG A 117 11.61 -3.24 4.95
N ARG A 118 10.41 -2.96 4.44
CA ARG A 118 9.93 -1.56 4.35
C ARG A 118 9.66 -1.05 5.76
N LYS A 119 10.32 0.02 6.18
CA LYS A 119 10.10 0.70 7.45
C LYS A 119 8.62 1.09 7.64
N ILE A 120 8.04 0.85 8.82
CA ILE A 120 6.77 1.47 9.25
C ILE A 120 7.01 2.94 9.62
N LEU A 121 5.95 3.74 9.81
CA LEU A 121 6.11 5.17 10.12
C LEU A 121 6.88 5.41 11.41
N GLY A 122 6.71 4.55 12.43
CA GLY A 122 7.46 4.56 13.69
C GLY A 122 8.90 4.04 13.61
N ASP A 123 9.38 3.52 12.47
CA ASP A 123 10.81 3.17 12.27
C ASP A 123 11.63 4.33 11.65
N LEU A 124 10.96 5.44 11.31
CA LEU A 124 11.57 6.56 10.59
C LEU A 124 12.10 7.58 11.61
N PRO A 125 13.42 7.73 11.79
CA PRO A 125 13.95 8.67 12.77
C PRO A 125 13.54 10.09 12.42
N SER A 126 13.25 10.86 13.47
CA SER A 126 13.10 12.32 13.40
C SER A 126 14.45 12.95 13.05
N HIS A 127 14.44 13.98 12.21
CA HIS A 127 15.64 14.74 11.85
C HIS A 127 16.09 15.75 12.94
N LYS A 128 15.40 15.79 14.09
CA LYS A 128 15.62 16.82 15.14
C LYS A 128 16.79 16.57 16.10
N LEU A 129 17.20 15.32 16.32
CA LEU A 129 18.25 14.97 17.29
C LEU A 129 19.48 14.37 16.60
N SER A 130 20.66 14.68 17.12
CA SER A 130 21.92 14.07 16.69
C SER A 130 22.04 12.63 17.17
N GLU A 131 22.89 11.83 16.50
CA GLU A 131 23.14 10.43 16.93
C GLU A 131 23.66 10.35 18.38
N ARG A 132 24.43 11.34 18.83
CA ARG A 132 24.94 11.41 20.22
C ARG A 132 23.83 11.63 21.25
N GLU A 133 22.80 12.42 20.92
CA GLU A 133 21.65 12.65 21.80
C GLU A 133 20.73 11.42 21.82
N ILE A 134 20.52 10.79 20.66
CA ILE A 134 19.80 9.53 20.55
C ILE A 134 20.49 8.44 21.39
N ASP A 135 21.80 8.25 21.25
CA ASP A 135 22.53 7.23 22.02
C ASP A 135 22.54 7.51 23.55
N ARG A 136 22.42 8.78 23.98
CA ARG A 136 22.17 9.15 25.39
C ARG A 136 20.77 8.73 25.86
N LEU A 137 19.72 9.09 25.11
CA LEU A 137 18.32 8.78 25.45
C LEU A 137 17.99 7.28 25.43
N VAL A 138 18.74 6.51 24.63
CA VAL A 138 18.63 5.04 24.57
C VAL A 138 19.35 4.34 25.74
N GLY A 139 20.18 5.06 26.51
CA GLY A 139 20.50 4.74 27.90
C GLY A 139 20.95 3.31 28.17
N GLY A 140 22.00 2.81 27.51
CA GLY A 140 22.61 1.50 27.80
C GLY A 140 21.80 0.26 27.41
N TYR A 141 20.48 0.38 27.22
CA TYR A 141 19.53 -0.71 26.90
C TYR A 141 20.00 -1.59 25.72
N LEU A 142 20.53 -0.96 24.66
CA LEU A 142 21.07 -1.68 23.48
C LEU A 142 22.36 -2.49 23.74
N ARG A 143 23.04 -2.30 24.88
CA ARG A 143 24.27 -3.06 25.23
C ARG A 143 23.95 -4.39 25.90
N GLN A 144 22.73 -4.57 26.42
CA GLN A 144 22.28 -5.79 27.12
C GLN A 144 21.59 -6.80 26.17
N SER A 145 21.36 -6.46 24.90
CA SER A 145 20.80 -7.36 23.88
C SER A 145 21.87 -8.27 23.27
N VAL A 146 22.08 -9.46 23.83
CA VAL A 146 23.22 -10.35 23.48
C VAL A 146 22.97 -11.23 22.23
N ASN A 147 21.76 -11.26 21.67
CA ASN A 147 21.41 -12.22 20.60
C ASN A 147 21.78 -11.75 19.17
N LYS A 148 22.81 -12.38 18.59
CA LYS A 148 23.40 -12.07 17.27
C LYS A 148 22.54 -12.51 16.07
N HIS A 149 21.36 -11.91 15.90
CA HIS A 149 20.59 -11.98 14.65
C HIS A 149 20.46 -10.59 14.02
N ASP A 150 21.47 -10.23 13.23
CA ASP A 150 21.75 -8.88 12.70
C ASP A 150 20.52 -8.13 12.15
N ILE A 151 19.65 -8.80 11.41
CA ILE A 151 18.46 -8.15 10.81
C ILE A 151 17.40 -7.80 11.86
N ILE A 152 17.26 -8.61 12.91
CA ILE A 152 16.24 -8.43 13.95
C ILE A 152 16.67 -7.32 14.90
N GLU A 153 17.93 -7.37 15.33
CA GLU A 153 18.52 -6.38 16.22
C GLU A 153 18.60 -5.00 15.54
N GLU A 154 18.87 -4.93 14.22
CA GLU A 154 18.78 -3.68 13.44
C GLU A 154 17.34 -3.12 13.34
N GLU A 155 16.31 -3.96 13.16
CA GLU A 155 14.91 -3.50 13.21
C GLU A 155 14.52 -3.03 14.63
N ARG A 156 15.01 -3.68 15.70
CA ARG A 156 14.80 -3.26 17.09
C ARG A 156 15.49 -1.92 17.39
N LYS A 157 16.77 -1.82 17.07
CA LYS A 157 17.58 -0.59 17.18
C LYS A 157 16.96 0.58 16.42
N ALA A 158 16.47 0.37 15.19
CA ALA A 158 15.83 1.43 14.40
C ALA A 158 14.55 1.97 15.06
N CYS A 159 13.74 1.10 15.68
CA CYS A 159 12.51 1.49 16.36
C CYS A 159 12.80 2.24 17.67
N ILE A 160 13.68 1.70 18.51
CA ILE A 160 14.14 2.32 19.77
C ILE A 160 14.78 3.69 19.51
N ARG A 161 15.68 3.80 18.52
CA ARG A 161 16.26 5.09 18.09
C ARG A 161 15.20 6.07 17.58
N THR A 162 14.09 5.58 17.02
CA THR A 162 13.02 6.46 16.56
C THR A 162 12.21 7.03 17.73
N LEU A 163 11.88 6.22 18.75
CA LEU A 163 11.28 6.71 20.00
C LEU A 163 12.16 7.76 20.69
N ALA A 164 13.46 7.48 20.82
CA ALA A 164 14.44 8.43 21.35
C ALA A 164 14.51 9.71 20.49
N SER A 165 14.43 9.60 19.16
CA SER A 165 14.41 10.76 18.25
C SER A 165 13.15 11.65 18.37
N SER A 166 12.08 11.15 19.00
CA SER A 166 10.90 11.95 19.39
C SER A 166 11.06 12.66 20.75
N GLY A 167 12.18 12.47 21.45
CA GLY A 167 12.43 13.06 22.77
C GLY A 167 11.98 12.20 23.95
N LEU A 168 11.51 10.97 23.71
CA LEU A 168 11.14 10.04 24.78
C LEU A 168 12.40 9.41 25.40
N SER A 169 12.54 9.51 26.73
CA SER A 169 13.55 8.73 27.47
C SER A 169 13.11 7.28 27.57
N ILE A 170 13.96 6.35 27.12
CA ILE A 170 13.64 4.91 27.12
C ILE A 170 14.25 4.22 28.36
N ALA A 171 15.18 4.89 29.05
CA ALA A 171 15.79 4.39 30.28
C ALA A 171 14.72 4.13 31.36
N GLY A 172 14.66 2.88 31.85
CA GLY A 172 13.70 2.44 32.86
C GLY A 172 12.33 1.99 32.34
N MET A 173 12.05 2.10 31.04
CA MET A 173 10.79 1.59 30.47
C MET A 173 10.79 0.06 30.39
N THR A 174 9.65 -0.55 30.70
CA THR A 174 9.36 -1.97 30.43
C THR A 174 9.10 -2.21 28.93
N ASP A 175 9.27 -3.46 28.46
CA ASP A 175 9.00 -3.81 27.06
C ASP A 175 7.54 -3.47 26.65
N GLY A 176 6.56 -3.67 27.53
CA GLY A 176 5.15 -3.29 27.33
C GLY A 176 4.92 -1.78 27.17
N GLN A 177 5.58 -0.96 27.98
CA GLN A 177 5.53 0.50 27.82
C GLN A 177 6.19 0.94 26.49
N ILE A 178 7.28 0.28 26.08
CA ILE A 178 7.94 0.55 24.80
C ILE A 178 7.01 0.14 23.63
N ILE A 179 6.31 -1.00 23.73
CA ILE A 179 5.31 -1.46 22.76
C ILE A 179 4.20 -0.41 22.59
N GLU A 180 3.62 0.07 23.68
CA GLU A 180 2.53 1.06 23.63
C GLU A 180 3.00 2.40 23.06
N GLU A 181 4.16 2.90 23.44
CA GLU A 181 4.68 4.15 22.85
C GLU A 181 5.04 4.00 21.34
N ILE A 182 5.49 2.82 20.89
CA ILE A 182 5.65 2.55 19.44
C ILE A 182 4.28 2.48 18.75
N ARG A 183 3.28 1.85 19.38
CA ARG A 183 1.90 1.73 18.86
C ARG A 183 1.29 3.12 18.68
N LYS A 184 1.31 3.94 19.74
CA LYS A 184 0.91 5.35 19.78
C LYS A 184 1.63 6.17 18.72
N LEU A 185 2.97 6.14 18.65
CA LEU A 185 3.75 6.90 17.65
C LEU A 185 3.40 6.52 16.20
N ASN A 186 3.11 5.25 15.93
CA ASN A 186 2.66 4.83 14.59
C ASN A 186 1.25 5.34 14.29
N THR A 187 0.33 5.29 15.26
CA THR A 187 -1.04 5.82 15.14
C THR A 187 -1.04 7.33 14.91
N GLU A 188 -0.32 8.09 15.75
CA GLU A 188 -0.17 9.56 15.64
C GLU A 188 0.40 9.96 14.28
N ARG A 189 1.51 9.34 13.84
CA ARG A 189 2.12 9.64 12.53
C ARG A 189 1.21 9.28 11.37
N LEU A 190 0.46 8.19 11.47
CA LEU A 190 -0.49 7.77 10.42
C LEU A 190 -1.67 8.75 10.34
N ALA A 191 -2.21 9.16 11.49
CA ALA A 191 -3.27 10.16 11.61
C ALA A 191 -2.81 11.53 11.07
N GLU A 192 -1.60 11.97 11.41
CA GLU A 192 -1.04 13.25 10.93
C GLU A 192 -0.82 13.24 9.41
N VAL A 193 -0.24 12.17 8.85
CA VAL A 193 -0.11 12.02 7.39
C VAL A 193 -1.47 12.06 6.71
N ARG A 194 -2.50 11.42 7.30
CA ARG A 194 -3.86 11.41 6.78
C ARG A 194 -4.52 12.80 6.86
N ARG A 195 -4.34 13.52 7.96
CA ARG A 195 -4.90 14.86 8.22
C ARG A 195 -4.34 15.91 7.26
N CYS A 196 -3.02 15.95 7.09
CA CYS A 196 -2.39 16.90 6.17
C CYS A 196 -2.71 16.58 4.70
N ALA A 197 -2.74 15.31 4.32
CA ALA A 197 -3.15 14.91 2.97
C ALA A 197 -4.62 15.28 2.71
N GLU A 198 -5.49 15.13 3.70
CA GLU A 198 -6.88 15.54 3.63
C GLU A 198 -7.04 17.06 3.45
N ALA A 199 -6.36 17.87 4.26
CA ALA A 199 -6.41 19.33 4.13
C ALA A 199 -5.94 19.81 2.75
N ASP A 200 -4.82 19.28 2.24
CA ASP A 200 -4.30 19.63 0.92
C ASP A 200 -5.14 19.07 -0.24
N PHE A 201 -5.80 17.92 -0.04
CA PHE A 201 -6.76 17.38 -0.99
C PHE A 201 -8.00 18.26 -1.09
N ILE A 202 -8.57 18.66 0.05
CA ILE A 202 -9.74 19.56 0.13
C ILE A 202 -9.40 20.90 -0.53
N LYS A 203 -8.27 21.53 -0.18
CA LYS A 203 -7.81 22.78 -0.82
C LYS A 203 -7.65 22.65 -2.33
N GLY A 204 -7.11 21.53 -2.81
CA GLY A 204 -6.99 21.25 -4.24
C GLY A 204 -8.33 20.99 -4.94
N TRP A 205 -9.30 20.44 -4.21
CA TRP A 205 -10.68 20.23 -4.67
C TRP A 205 -11.47 21.54 -4.73
N GLU A 206 -11.37 22.39 -3.71
CA GLU A 206 -11.96 23.74 -3.70
C GLU A 206 -11.42 24.59 -4.85
N ALA A 207 -10.11 24.56 -5.07
CA ALA A 207 -9.49 25.22 -6.23
C ALA A 207 -10.04 24.68 -7.56
N TYR A 208 -10.26 23.36 -7.69
CA TYR A 208 -10.92 22.78 -8.86
C TYR A 208 -12.36 23.28 -9.02
N GLN A 209 -13.16 23.33 -7.95
CA GLN A 209 -14.54 23.83 -7.98
C GLN A 209 -14.60 25.32 -8.37
N GLU A 210 -13.72 26.17 -7.82
CA GLU A 210 -13.57 27.57 -8.27
C GLU A 210 -13.26 27.64 -9.77
N GLY A 211 -12.40 26.73 -10.27
CA GLY A 211 -12.09 26.59 -11.68
C GLY A 211 -13.29 26.21 -12.54
N GLN A 212 -14.12 25.25 -12.09
CA GLN A 212 -15.34 24.86 -12.80
C GLN A 212 -16.40 25.97 -12.80
N GLN A 213 -16.54 26.70 -11.68
CA GLN A 213 -17.40 27.87 -11.61
C GLN A 213 -16.93 28.97 -12.58
N LEU A 214 -15.63 29.28 -12.62
CA LEU A 214 -15.07 30.25 -13.55
C LEU A 214 -15.23 29.82 -15.02
N LEU A 215 -15.21 28.53 -15.33
CA LEU A 215 -15.52 28.02 -16.67
C LEU A 215 -17.01 28.23 -17.03
N ALA A 216 -17.93 27.96 -16.10
CA ALA A 216 -19.35 28.19 -16.29
C ALA A 216 -19.73 29.69 -16.41
N GLU A 217 -18.93 30.57 -15.81
CA GLU A 217 -19.05 32.03 -15.89
C GLU A 217 -18.30 32.64 -17.09
N SER A 218 -17.74 31.83 -17.97
CA SER A 218 -17.07 32.29 -19.20
C SER A 218 -18.10 32.80 -20.19
N ASP A 219 -17.95 34.06 -20.60
CA ASP A 219 -18.76 34.73 -21.63
C ASP A 219 -18.28 34.40 -23.06
N LEU A 220 -17.36 33.45 -23.19
CA LEU A 220 -16.81 32.92 -24.45
C LEU A 220 -16.80 31.39 -24.41
N SER A 221 -17.15 30.75 -25.51
CA SER A 221 -16.90 29.34 -25.82
C SER A 221 -15.51 29.18 -26.45
N TYR A 222 -14.84 28.07 -26.15
CA TYR A 222 -13.58 27.76 -26.83
C TYR A 222 -13.80 27.45 -28.31
N GLU A 223 -14.77 26.59 -28.61
CA GLU A 223 -15.06 26.07 -29.95
C GLU A 223 -15.54 27.16 -30.90
N VAL A 224 -16.41 28.06 -30.41
CA VAL A 224 -17.02 29.12 -31.21
C VAL A 224 -16.11 30.36 -31.27
N ASP A 225 -15.71 30.89 -30.12
CA ASP A 225 -15.10 32.23 -30.06
C ASP A 225 -13.57 32.21 -30.09
N MET A 226 -12.93 31.17 -29.54
CA MET A 226 -11.47 31.15 -29.39
C MET A 226 -10.74 30.37 -30.49
N LEU A 227 -11.35 29.30 -31.02
CA LEU A 227 -10.67 28.34 -31.90
C LEU A 227 -10.22 28.96 -33.23
N GLY A 228 -11.07 29.77 -33.86
CA GLY A 228 -10.76 30.50 -35.09
C GLY A 228 -9.58 31.48 -34.90
N PRO A 229 -9.72 32.49 -34.02
CA PRO A 229 -8.64 33.43 -33.70
C PRO A 229 -7.34 32.77 -33.21
N MET A 230 -7.43 31.59 -32.60
CA MET A 230 -6.25 30.79 -32.25
C MET A 230 -5.54 30.16 -33.44
N LYS A 231 -6.28 29.60 -34.42
CA LYS A 231 -5.69 29.01 -35.63
C LYS A 231 -4.96 30.08 -36.43
N GLU A 232 -5.63 31.20 -36.70
CA GLU A 232 -5.04 32.38 -37.34
C GLU A 232 -3.77 32.85 -36.61
N TRP A 233 -3.83 32.94 -35.27
CA TRP A 233 -2.66 33.33 -34.48
C TRP A 233 -1.51 32.31 -34.57
N PHE A 234 -1.80 31.01 -34.52
CA PHE A 234 -0.78 29.97 -34.67
C PHE A 234 -0.16 29.97 -36.07
N GLU A 235 -0.96 30.15 -37.13
CA GLU A 235 -0.49 30.26 -38.51
C GLU A 235 0.44 31.48 -38.66
N VAL A 236 0.05 32.66 -38.16
CA VAL A 236 0.90 33.86 -38.17
C VAL A 236 2.22 33.62 -37.42
N VAL A 237 2.18 32.97 -36.25
CA VAL A 237 3.39 32.70 -35.45
C VAL A 237 4.30 31.64 -36.09
N GLN A 238 3.75 30.68 -36.85
CA GLN A 238 4.53 29.71 -37.61
C GLN A 238 5.25 30.34 -38.81
N HIS A 239 4.62 31.31 -39.49
CA HIS A 239 5.17 31.92 -40.70
C HIS A 239 6.04 33.16 -40.43
N ASP A 240 5.73 33.96 -39.41
CA ASP A 240 6.53 35.13 -39.02
C ASP A 240 6.62 35.29 -37.47
N PRO A 241 7.58 34.60 -36.83
CA PRO A 241 7.89 34.79 -35.41
C PRO A 241 8.28 36.23 -35.03
N SER A 242 8.76 37.04 -35.99
CA SER A 242 9.32 38.37 -35.74
C SER A 242 8.23 39.46 -35.69
N GLY A 243 7.22 39.37 -36.55
CA GLY A 243 6.09 40.29 -36.66
C GLY A 243 5.16 40.33 -35.43
N ILE A 244 5.32 39.39 -34.50
CA ILE A 244 4.64 39.38 -33.20
C ILE A 244 4.89 40.69 -32.43
N ARG A 245 6.07 41.32 -32.57
CA ARG A 245 6.37 42.58 -31.86
C ARG A 245 5.64 43.80 -32.43
N THR A 246 5.28 43.82 -33.71
CA THR A 246 4.78 45.01 -34.41
C THR A 246 3.27 44.98 -34.71
N LYS A 247 2.68 43.81 -34.98
CA LYS A 247 1.24 43.67 -35.35
C LYS A 247 0.27 43.51 -34.17
N THR A 248 0.74 43.57 -32.92
CA THR A 248 -0.02 43.03 -31.76
C THR A 248 -1.03 43.94 -31.06
N VAL A 249 -1.32 45.17 -31.50
CA VAL A 249 -2.36 46.00 -30.83
C VAL A 249 -3.78 45.68 -31.32
N GLN A 250 -3.93 45.32 -32.59
CA GLN A 250 -5.23 45.01 -33.21
C GLN A 250 -5.53 43.50 -33.31
N ASN A 251 -4.62 42.62 -32.91
CA ASN A 251 -4.83 41.18 -32.97
C ASN A 251 -6.07 40.76 -32.12
N PRO A 252 -7.10 40.12 -32.71
CA PRO A 252 -8.35 39.79 -32.01
C PRO A 252 -8.15 38.93 -30.77
N PHE A 253 -7.28 37.90 -30.87
CA PHE A 253 -6.93 37.02 -29.75
C PHE A 253 -6.34 37.79 -28.56
N ARG A 254 -5.62 38.89 -28.78
CA ARG A 254 -5.13 39.75 -27.68
C ARG A 254 -6.24 40.59 -27.04
N GLN A 255 -7.15 41.15 -27.85
CA GLN A 255 -8.27 41.96 -27.34
C GLN A 255 -9.24 41.11 -26.51
N MET A 256 -9.39 39.84 -26.86
CA MET A 256 -10.18 38.84 -26.14
C MET A 256 -9.79 38.70 -24.64
N PHE A 257 -8.52 38.92 -24.27
CA PHE A 257 -8.04 38.83 -22.87
C PHE A 257 -7.66 40.17 -22.23
N LEU A 258 -7.38 41.21 -23.01
CA LEU A 258 -6.93 42.52 -22.50
C LEU A 258 -7.99 43.63 -22.60
N GLY A 259 -9.16 43.33 -23.18
CA GLY A 259 -10.20 44.31 -23.46
C GLY A 259 -9.92 45.11 -24.74
N THR A 260 -10.92 45.88 -25.18
CA THR A 260 -10.79 46.74 -26.36
C THR A 260 -9.79 47.86 -26.11
N SER A 261 -8.85 48.04 -27.03
CA SER A 261 -7.95 49.20 -27.04
C SER A 261 -8.60 50.31 -27.89
N LYS A 262 -8.75 51.51 -27.34
CA LYS A 262 -9.22 52.70 -28.05
C LYS A 262 -8.10 53.73 -28.16
N ARG A 263 -8.17 54.60 -29.16
CA ARG A 263 -7.23 55.71 -29.33
C ARG A 263 -7.88 56.97 -28.75
N ILE A 264 -7.27 57.55 -27.72
CA ILE A 264 -7.69 58.80 -27.09
C ILE A 264 -6.49 59.75 -27.15
N ASN A 265 -6.66 60.92 -27.78
CA ASN A 265 -5.61 61.93 -27.98
C ASN A 265 -4.31 61.34 -28.56
N GLY A 266 -4.44 60.53 -29.61
CA GLY A 266 -3.33 59.84 -30.30
C GLY A 266 -2.72 58.66 -29.54
N ARG A 267 -2.88 58.59 -28.22
CA ARG A 267 -2.40 57.50 -27.35
C ARG A 267 -3.39 56.33 -27.32
N TRP A 268 -2.87 55.12 -27.23
CA TRP A 268 -3.69 53.91 -27.02
C TRP A 268 -4.00 53.75 -25.54
N THR A 269 -5.27 53.90 -25.16
CA THR A 269 -5.79 53.59 -23.83
C THR A 269 -6.51 52.24 -23.86
N ARG A 270 -6.32 51.45 -22.80
CA ARG A 270 -7.00 50.17 -22.62
C ARG A 270 -8.05 50.31 -21.54
N GLN A 271 -9.24 49.78 -21.81
CA GLN A 271 -10.23 49.50 -20.79
C GLN A 271 -10.00 48.05 -20.32
N PRO A 272 -9.40 47.81 -19.14
CA PRO A 272 -9.12 46.46 -18.69
C PRO A 272 -10.42 45.69 -18.42
N LEU A 273 -10.43 44.40 -18.74
CA LEU A 273 -11.53 43.50 -18.34
C LEU A 273 -11.54 43.33 -16.81
N PRO A 274 -12.71 43.12 -16.18
CA PRO A 274 -12.78 42.69 -14.79
C PRO A 274 -11.93 41.43 -14.57
N VAL A 275 -11.18 41.37 -13.47
CA VAL A 275 -10.22 40.27 -13.21
C VAL A 275 -10.88 38.89 -13.26
N ARG A 276 -12.14 38.78 -12.82
CA ARG A 276 -12.93 37.55 -12.87
C ARG A 276 -13.23 37.10 -14.31
N VAL A 277 -13.63 38.04 -15.19
CA VAL A 277 -13.85 37.79 -16.63
C VAL A 277 -12.54 37.40 -17.33
N ALA A 278 -11.44 38.10 -17.04
CA ALA A 278 -10.13 37.74 -17.58
C ALA A 278 -9.67 36.34 -17.12
N LYS A 279 -10.00 35.93 -15.87
CA LYS A 279 -9.76 34.58 -15.34
C LYS A 279 -10.64 33.52 -16.00
N SER A 280 -11.94 33.76 -16.16
CA SER A 280 -12.88 32.81 -16.79
C SER A 280 -12.47 32.53 -18.24
N ARG A 281 -12.37 33.58 -19.06
CA ARG A 281 -11.90 33.48 -20.46
C ARG A 281 -10.55 32.76 -20.57
N LEU A 282 -9.59 33.07 -19.70
CA LEU A 282 -8.30 32.38 -19.69
C LEU A 282 -8.43 30.89 -19.32
N LEU A 283 -9.26 30.55 -18.33
CA LEU A 283 -9.49 29.16 -17.97
C LEU A 283 -10.17 28.43 -19.13
N THR A 284 -11.11 29.04 -19.84
CA THR A 284 -11.74 28.48 -21.04
C THR A 284 -10.75 28.29 -22.18
N LEU A 285 -9.82 29.24 -22.38
CA LEU A 285 -8.71 29.06 -23.32
C LEU A 285 -7.87 27.83 -22.96
N LEU A 286 -7.56 27.65 -21.68
CA LEU A 286 -6.73 26.54 -21.21
C LEU A 286 -7.50 25.21 -21.17
N ASP A 287 -8.80 25.22 -20.86
CA ASP A 287 -9.67 24.05 -20.76
C ASP A 287 -10.14 23.56 -22.13
N GLY A 288 -10.37 24.47 -23.07
CA GLY A 288 -10.62 24.15 -24.48
C GLY A 288 -9.35 23.75 -25.24
N ARG A 289 -8.16 24.17 -24.78
CA ARG A 289 -6.87 23.50 -25.07
C ARG A 289 -6.67 22.22 -24.21
N TYR A 290 -7.73 21.71 -23.59
CA TYR A 290 -7.81 20.53 -22.73
C TYR A 290 -6.73 20.40 -21.64
N GLY A 291 -6.23 21.53 -21.14
CA GLY A 291 -5.32 21.63 -20.01
C GLY A 291 -3.90 22.09 -20.34
N LEU A 292 -3.56 22.33 -21.60
CA LEU A 292 -2.18 22.63 -22.00
C LEU A 292 -1.71 24.00 -21.50
N CYS A 293 -1.20 24.00 -20.26
CA CYS A 293 -0.25 24.99 -19.79
C CYS A 293 0.95 25.00 -20.76
N PRO A 294 1.22 26.11 -21.47
CA PRO A 294 2.30 26.15 -22.44
C PRO A 294 3.66 25.95 -21.72
N LYS A 295 4.29 24.79 -21.97
CA LYS A 295 5.69 24.53 -21.61
C LYS A 295 6.40 24.03 -22.86
N LEU A 296 6.95 24.97 -23.61
CA LEU A 296 7.73 24.70 -24.82
C LEU A 296 9.20 24.44 -24.46
N ARG A 297 10.01 23.99 -25.43
CA ARG A 297 11.45 23.83 -25.17
C ARG A 297 12.07 25.19 -24.86
N ARG A 298 13.21 25.18 -24.15
CA ARG A 298 13.98 26.39 -23.84
C ARG A 298 14.41 27.18 -25.07
N SER A 299 14.53 26.52 -26.24
CA SER A 299 14.80 27.10 -27.56
C SER A 299 13.60 27.80 -28.21
N ASP A 300 12.37 27.41 -27.84
CA ASP A 300 11.14 27.82 -28.53
C ASP A 300 10.31 28.81 -27.68
N LYS A 301 10.84 29.18 -26.50
CA LYS A 301 10.19 30.06 -25.51
C LYS A 301 9.86 31.43 -26.07
N ASP A 302 10.68 31.94 -26.98
CA ASP A 302 10.57 33.29 -27.51
C ASP A 302 9.46 33.42 -28.58
N ILE A 303 9.03 32.31 -29.19
CA ILE A 303 8.13 32.31 -30.36
C ILE A 303 6.65 32.19 -29.94
N CYS A 304 6.31 31.24 -29.08
CA CYS A 304 4.91 30.96 -28.69
C CYS A 304 4.61 31.15 -27.19
N GLU A 305 5.60 30.96 -26.30
CA GLU A 305 5.37 31.07 -24.86
C GLU A 305 5.30 32.54 -24.43
N GLU A 306 6.14 33.41 -25.02
CA GLU A 306 6.22 34.82 -24.60
C GLU A 306 4.88 35.57 -24.76
N PRO A 307 4.14 35.55 -25.89
CA PRO A 307 2.97 36.39 -26.05
C PRO A 307 1.82 36.03 -25.10
N ILE A 308 1.51 34.73 -24.96
CA ILE A 308 0.49 34.26 -24.01
C ILE A 308 0.95 34.53 -22.58
N LEU A 309 2.18 34.19 -22.20
CA LEU A 309 2.69 34.48 -20.85
C LEU A 309 2.90 35.98 -20.57
N ARG A 310 2.97 36.84 -21.59
CA ARG A 310 3.10 38.30 -21.47
C ARG A 310 1.72 38.96 -21.40
N ILE A 311 0.72 38.49 -22.16
CA ILE A 311 -0.70 38.81 -21.93
C ILE A 311 -1.05 38.43 -20.48
N TRP A 312 -0.76 37.19 -20.10
CA TRP A 312 -0.96 36.66 -18.75
C TRP A 312 -0.23 37.48 -17.67
N ARG A 313 1.09 37.66 -17.79
CA ARG A 313 1.86 38.51 -16.85
C ARG A 313 1.32 39.94 -16.77
N ASN A 314 0.80 40.52 -17.85
CA ASN A 314 0.23 41.87 -17.82
C ASN A 314 -1.13 41.92 -17.12
N VAL A 315 -1.98 40.89 -17.30
CA VAL A 315 -3.26 40.75 -16.56
C VAL A 315 -3.01 40.56 -15.06
N PHE A 316 -2.00 39.78 -14.67
CA PHE A 316 -1.80 39.37 -13.27
C PHE A 316 -0.81 40.25 -12.47
N ARG A 317 0.26 40.78 -13.09
CA ARG A 317 1.23 41.66 -12.38
C ARG A 317 0.63 43.01 -12.01
N GLY A 318 -0.31 43.55 -12.80
CA GLY A 318 -1.03 44.77 -12.46
C GLY A 318 -1.96 44.63 -11.25
N ASN A 319 -2.21 43.40 -10.78
CA ASN A 319 -3.16 43.06 -9.73
C ASN A 319 -2.49 42.32 -8.53
N GLY A 320 -1.17 42.38 -8.40
CA GLY A 320 -0.44 41.83 -7.22
C GLY A 320 -0.29 40.30 -7.15
N PHE A 321 -0.62 39.55 -8.22
CA PHE A 321 -0.52 38.08 -8.21
C PHE A 321 0.87 37.58 -8.64
N HIS A 322 1.61 36.99 -7.71
CA HIS A 322 2.97 36.49 -7.93
C HIS A 322 3.09 34.97 -8.14
N ASP A 323 2.16 34.15 -7.63
CA ASP A 323 2.24 32.68 -7.70
C ASP A 323 1.53 32.07 -8.92
N PHE A 324 2.30 31.72 -9.95
CA PHE A 324 1.77 31.11 -11.19
C PHE A 324 1.80 29.58 -11.22
N GLU A 325 2.86 28.93 -10.70
CA GLU A 325 3.23 27.57 -11.13
C GLU A 325 2.20 26.46 -10.84
N GLY A 326 1.21 26.70 -9.95
CA GLY A 326 0.08 25.80 -9.69
C GLY A 326 -1.29 26.26 -10.23
N TRP A 327 -1.49 27.57 -10.44
CA TRP A 327 -2.83 28.20 -10.47
C TRP A 327 -3.83 27.57 -11.46
N PRO A 328 -3.48 27.31 -12.74
CA PRO A 328 -4.42 26.69 -13.68
C PRO A 328 -4.57 25.19 -13.47
N LYS A 329 -3.53 24.49 -13.01
CA LYS A 329 -3.55 23.01 -12.90
C LYS A 329 -4.41 22.51 -11.75
N GLU A 330 -4.45 23.29 -10.67
CA GLU A 330 -5.35 23.04 -9.54
C GLU A 330 -6.80 23.30 -9.97
N ARG A 331 -7.09 24.45 -10.61
CA ARG A 331 -8.41 24.81 -11.15
C ARG A 331 -8.96 23.88 -12.24
N LEU A 332 -8.08 23.21 -12.96
CA LEU A 332 -8.43 22.29 -14.06
C LEU A 332 -8.28 20.80 -13.68
N GLY A 333 -8.07 20.47 -12.41
CA GLY A 333 -8.09 19.09 -11.91
C GLY A 333 -6.84 18.26 -12.22
N THR A 334 -5.80 18.83 -12.82
CA THR A 334 -4.57 18.12 -13.24
C THR A 334 -3.38 18.28 -12.28
N SER A 335 -3.62 18.81 -11.07
CA SER A 335 -2.59 18.93 -10.04
C SER A 335 -2.11 17.56 -9.54
N MET A 336 -0.91 17.16 -9.98
CA MET A 336 -0.22 15.96 -9.49
C MET A 336 -0.04 15.95 -7.96
N TYR A 337 -0.09 17.12 -7.32
CA TYR A 337 -0.03 17.27 -5.87
C TYR A 337 -1.32 16.78 -5.22
N THR A 338 -2.46 17.31 -5.64
CA THR A 338 -3.80 16.92 -5.16
C THR A 338 -4.08 15.43 -5.43
N LEU A 339 -3.69 14.93 -6.60
CA LEU A 339 -3.81 13.50 -6.93
C LEU A 339 -2.93 12.60 -6.05
N LEU A 340 -1.73 13.05 -5.65
CA LEU A 340 -0.92 12.32 -4.66
C LEU A 340 -1.60 12.30 -3.29
N MET A 341 -2.20 13.41 -2.86
CA MET A 341 -2.90 13.47 -1.58
C MET A 341 -4.09 12.50 -1.52
N ALA A 342 -4.89 12.46 -2.59
CA ALA A 342 -5.93 11.45 -2.76
C ALA A 342 -5.38 10.02 -2.63
N GLN A 343 -4.26 9.69 -3.27
CA GLN A 343 -3.64 8.37 -3.12
C GLN A 343 -3.15 8.08 -1.70
N ILE A 344 -2.60 9.07 -0.98
CA ILE A 344 -2.18 8.90 0.42
C ILE A 344 -3.40 8.57 1.28
N ILE A 345 -4.51 9.28 1.10
CA ILE A 345 -5.79 8.99 1.78
C ILE A 345 -6.22 7.55 1.51
N LEU A 346 -6.34 7.15 0.24
CA LEU A 346 -6.75 5.79 -0.12
C LEU A 346 -5.80 4.72 0.44
N LEU A 347 -4.48 4.97 0.46
CA LEU A 347 -3.50 4.02 0.99
C LEU A 347 -3.63 3.81 2.51
N ILE A 348 -4.03 4.85 3.24
CA ILE A 348 -4.23 4.79 4.70
C ILE A 348 -5.54 4.07 5.00
N ASP A 349 -6.64 4.53 4.41
CA ASP A 349 -7.99 4.03 4.68
C ASP A 349 -8.18 2.56 4.24
N THR A 350 -7.55 2.14 3.13
CA THR A 350 -7.76 0.79 2.57
C THR A 350 -6.64 -0.21 2.89
N GLY A 351 -5.43 0.28 3.25
CA GLY A 351 -4.23 -0.55 3.34
C GLY A 351 -3.80 -1.25 2.03
N LEU A 352 -4.33 -0.83 0.87
CA LEU A 352 -4.01 -1.41 -0.44
C LEU A 352 -2.55 -1.17 -0.85
N ASN A 353 -2.12 -1.79 -1.95
CA ASN A 353 -0.76 -1.55 -2.45
C ASN A 353 -0.70 -0.22 -3.21
N VAL A 354 0.42 0.48 -3.13
CA VAL A 354 0.73 1.66 -3.98
C VAL A 354 0.42 1.37 -5.45
N GLU A 355 0.89 0.24 -5.98
CA GLU A 355 0.59 -0.22 -7.35
C GLU A 355 -0.90 -0.43 -7.64
N VAL A 356 -1.67 -0.90 -6.66
CA VAL A 356 -3.10 -1.19 -6.82
C VAL A 356 -3.89 0.12 -6.78
N VAL A 357 -3.55 1.04 -5.86
CA VAL A 357 -4.15 2.37 -5.76
C VAL A 357 -3.84 3.21 -7.01
N ASP A 358 -2.60 3.17 -7.49
CA ASP A 358 -2.17 3.87 -8.72
C ASP A 358 -2.86 3.33 -9.98
N GLY A 359 -3.18 2.03 -9.99
CA GLY A 359 -3.88 1.34 -11.08
C GLY A 359 -5.41 1.31 -10.98
N LEU A 360 -6.04 1.96 -10.00
CA LEU A 360 -7.51 1.97 -9.84
C LEU A 360 -8.21 2.54 -11.09
N THR A 361 -9.39 2.00 -11.37
CA THR A 361 -10.28 2.41 -12.45
C THR A 361 -11.45 3.25 -11.94
N VAL A 362 -12.20 3.89 -12.83
CA VAL A 362 -13.36 4.76 -12.50
C VAL A 362 -14.59 4.04 -11.92
N ASP A 363 -14.58 2.71 -12.00
CA ASP A 363 -15.57 1.74 -11.53
C ASP A 363 -15.03 0.88 -10.37
N CYS A 364 -13.94 1.30 -9.72
CA CYS A 364 -13.31 0.56 -8.62
C CYS A 364 -14.13 0.47 -7.33
N VAL A 365 -15.25 1.20 -7.22
CA VAL A 365 -16.14 1.19 -6.06
C VAL A 365 -17.32 0.27 -6.32
N ARG A 366 -17.64 -0.59 -5.36
CA ARG A 366 -18.77 -1.51 -5.38
C ARG A 366 -19.60 -1.39 -4.11
N ASP A 367 -20.90 -1.59 -4.27
CA ASP A 367 -21.82 -1.69 -3.16
C ASP A 367 -21.66 -3.04 -2.46
N THR A 368 -21.84 -3.03 -1.14
CA THR A 368 -21.96 -4.25 -0.34
C THR A 368 -23.40 -4.39 0.18
N ASP A 369 -23.72 -5.59 0.65
CA ASP A 369 -24.92 -5.91 1.44
C ASP A 369 -25.17 -4.91 2.60
N VAL A 370 -24.11 -4.45 3.25
CA VAL A 370 -24.18 -3.41 4.29
C VAL A 370 -24.11 -2.00 3.64
N PRO A 371 -25.14 -1.15 3.74
CA PRO A 371 -25.18 0.15 3.04
C PRO A 371 -24.11 1.16 3.49
N THR A 372 -23.66 1.07 4.75
CA THR A 372 -22.62 1.92 5.35
C THR A 372 -21.20 1.49 4.98
N ILE A 373 -21.05 0.39 4.23
CA ILE A 373 -19.79 -0.15 3.74
C ILE A 373 -19.80 -0.09 2.21
N LYS A 374 -18.63 0.19 1.62
CA LYS A 374 -18.35 -0.04 0.19
C LYS A 374 -17.08 -0.85 0.04
N GLU A 375 -16.98 -1.57 -1.06
CA GLU A 375 -15.77 -2.28 -1.44
C GLU A 375 -15.00 -1.50 -2.51
N ILE A 376 -13.70 -1.28 -2.30
CA ILE A 376 -12.78 -0.72 -3.29
C ILE A 376 -11.92 -1.85 -3.84
N TRP A 377 -12.09 -2.18 -5.13
CA TRP A 377 -11.36 -3.24 -5.84
C TRP A 377 -10.39 -2.63 -6.88
N GLY A 378 -9.10 -3.02 -6.82
CA GLY A 378 -8.13 -2.84 -7.91
C GLY A 378 -7.40 -4.13 -8.32
N ILE A 379 -6.63 -4.04 -9.41
CA ILE A 379 -5.87 -5.17 -10.00
C ILE A 379 -4.40 -5.10 -9.62
N LYS A 380 -3.80 -6.23 -9.23
CA LYS A 380 -2.38 -6.32 -8.87
C LYS A 380 -1.56 -6.94 -10.01
N SER A 381 -1.12 -6.11 -10.96
CA SER A 381 -0.50 -6.54 -12.22
C SER A 381 0.65 -7.56 -12.05
N ARG A 382 1.59 -7.31 -11.13
CA ARG A 382 2.74 -8.22 -10.89
C ARG A 382 2.37 -9.57 -10.23
N ALA A 383 1.11 -9.75 -9.85
CA ALA A 383 0.60 -10.95 -9.21
C ALA A 383 -0.41 -11.65 -10.13
N ASP A 384 -0.11 -11.66 -11.43
CA ASP A 384 -0.93 -12.28 -12.48
C ASP A 384 -2.33 -11.68 -12.56
N ASN A 385 -2.39 -10.34 -12.56
CA ASN A 385 -3.62 -9.55 -12.52
C ASN A 385 -4.61 -9.95 -11.41
N LYS A 386 -4.16 -10.56 -10.31
CA LYS A 386 -5.05 -10.99 -9.22
C LYS A 386 -5.87 -9.80 -8.69
N PRO A 387 -7.21 -9.94 -8.55
CA PRO A 387 -8.05 -8.94 -7.90
C PRO A 387 -7.68 -8.77 -6.42
N VAL A 388 -7.73 -7.53 -5.95
CA VAL A 388 -7.53 -7.17 -4.54
C VAL A 388 -8.57 -6.12 -4.15
N HIS A 389 -9.36 -6.42 -3.14
CA HIS A 389 -10.37 -5.51 -2.60
C HIS A 389 -10.02 -5.05 -1.18
N SER A 390 -10.68 -3.98 -0.72
CA SER A 390 -10.70 -3.54 0.66
C SER A 390 -12.05 -2.91 0.98
N ARG A 391 -12.61 -3.21 2.15
CA ARG A 391 -13.90 -2.68 2.60
C ARG A 391 -13.67 -1.41 3.42
N VAL A 392 -14.40 -0.34 3.10
CA VAL A 392 -14.32 0.96 3.79
C VAL A 392 -15.70 1.37 4.28
N ARG A 393 -15.76 2.02 5.45
CA ARG A 393 -17.00 2.62 5.97
C ARG A 393 -17.18 4.04 5.41
N ILE A 394 -18.44 4.43 5.22
CA ILE A 394 -18.85 5.75 4.68
C ILE A 394 -19.39 6.68 5.79
N ASP A 395 -19.65 6.12 6.98
CA ASP A 395 -20.39 6.72 8.10
C ASP A 395 -19.75 7.97 8.74
N SER A 396 -18.45 8.18 8.56
CA SER A 396 -17.74 9.35 9.10
C SER A 396 -18.09 10.63 8.34
N LYS A 397 -18.98 11.45 8.94
CA LYS A 397 -19.41 12.76 8.41
C LYS A 397 -18.30 13.83 8.44
N ASP A 398 -17.41 13.76 9.42
CA ASP A 398 -16.44 14.82 9.73
C ASP A 398 -15.16 14.76 8.87
N ARG A 399 -15.13 13.89 7.86
CA ARG A 399 -13.95 13.69 6.99
C ARG A 399 -14.30 13.26 5.56
N ALA A 400 -13.46 13.64 4.63
CA ALA A 400 -13.43 13.08 3.27
C ALA A 400 -13.01 11.60 3.36
N ASN A 401 -14.02 10.71 3.41
CA ASN A 401 -13.82 9.28 3.31
C ASN A 401 -13.32 8.89 1.89
N SER A 402 -12.76 7.68 1.78
CA SER A 402 -12.20 7.18 0.52
C SER A 402 -13.15 7.20 -0.68
N ILE A 403 -14.46 7.05 -0.46
CA ILE A 403 -15.46 7.05 -1.55
C ILE A 403 -15.67 8.48 -2.09
N VAL A 404 -15.77 9.46 -1.19
CA VAL A 404 -15.81 10.89 -1.56
C VAL A 404 -14.53 11.30 -2.30
N VAL A 405 -13.37 10.81 -1.85
CA VAL A 405 -12.08 11.05 -2.53
C VAL A 405 -12.05 10.45 -3.93
N ILE A 406 -12.51 9.20 -4.11
CA ILE A 406 -12.61 8.56 -5.43
C ILE A 406 -13.55 9.34 -6.36
N GLN A 407 -14.73 9.75 -5.87
CA GLN A 407 -15.70 10.49 -6.67
C GLN A 407 -15.16 11.88 -7.09
N ARG A 408 -14.52 12.61 -6.16
CA ARG A 408 -13.88 13.90 -6.47
C ARG A 408 -12.72 13.75 -7.47
N VAL A 409 -11.86 12.74 -7.33
CA VAL A 409 -10.83 12.43 -8.35
C VAL A 409 -11.47 12.03 -9.68
N LYS A 410 -12.61 11.33 -9.65
CA LYS A 410 -13.38 10.95 -10.84
C LYS A 410 -13.89 12.19 -11.59
N GLU A 411 -14.27 13.25 -10.89
CA GLU A 411 -14.64 14.53 -11.51
C GLU A 411 -13.39 15.29 -12.00
N MET A 412 -12.38 15.50 -11.14
CA MET A 412 -11.14 16.22 -11.49
C MET A 412 -10.43 15.68 -12.73
N THR A 413 -10.38 14.36 -12.94
CA THR A 413 -9.71 13.76 -14.11
C THR A 413 -10.65 13.42 -15.28
N GLN A 414 -11.93 13.79 -15.22
CA GLN A 414 -12.92 13.53 -16.29
C GLN A 414 -12.50 14.13 -17.64
N ARG A 415 -11.92 15.34 -17.65
CA ARG A 415 -11.43 15.95 -18.90
C ARG A 415 -10.28 15.15 -19.53
N LEU A 416 -9.36 14.62 -18.73
CA LEU A 416 -8.25 13.80 -19.25
C LEU A 416 -8.74 12.48 -19.85
N ARG A 417 -9.87 11.93 -19.38
CA ARG A 417 -10.54 10.79 -20.03
C ARG A 417 -11.19 11.17 -21.36
N ARG A 418 -11.88 12.32 -21.41
CA ARG A 418 -12.45 12.85 -22.66
C ARG A 418 -11.35 13.02 -23.72
N LEU A 419 -10.21 13.61 -23.35
CA LEU A 419 -9.01 13.68 -24.20
C LEU A 419 -8.55 12.31 -24.69
N ALA A 420 -8.30 11.38 -23.77
CA ALA A 420 -7.76 10.07 -24.09
C ALA A 420 -8.68 9.25 -25.00
N LYS A 421 -10.00 9.42 -24.86
CA LYS A 421 -11.02 8.73 -25.65
C LYS A 421 -11.27 9.37 -27.02
N ASN A 422 -11.33 10.70 -27.08
CA ASN A 422 -11.84 11.44 -28.24
C ASN A 422 -10.74 12.18 -29.04
N GLY A 423 -9.50 12.23 -28.55
CA GLY A 423 -8.44 13.04 -29.14
C GLY A 423 -8.56 14.54 -28.82
N HIS A 424 -7.90 15.38 -29.64
CA HIS A 424 -7.94 16.84 -29.54
C HIS A 424 -7.88 17.46 -30.95
N PRO A 425 -8.69 18.48 -31.29
CA PRO A 425 -8.78 19.01 -32.66
C PRO A 425 -7.48 19.67 -33.18
N LEU A 426 -6.66 20.25 -32.30
CA LEU A 426 -5.36 20.87 -32.63
C LEU A 426 -4.12 20.05 -32.24
N TYR A 427 -4.26 18.89 -31.58
CA TYR A 427 -3.12 18.18 -31.01
C TYR A 427 -3.27 16.66 -31.11
N GLU A 428 -2.18 15.98 -31.48
CA GLU A 428 -2.06 14.53 -31.41
C GLU A 428 -2.08 14.08 -29.94
N VAL A 429 -3.17 13.44 -29.52
CA VAL A 429 -3.27 12.84 -28.19
C VAL A 429 -2.66 11.44 -28.23
N ARG A 430 -1.60 11.25 -27.45
CA ARG A 430 -0.93 9.96 -27.23
C ARG A 430 -1.30 9.40 -25.86
N THR A 431 -1.39 8.09 -25.75
CA THR A 431 -1.58 7.39 -24.47
C THR A 431 -0.36 6.49 -24.20
N GLU A 432 0.03 6.32 -22.93
CA GLU A 432 1.12 5.38 -22.58
C GLU A 432 0.64 3.92 -22.43
N GLU A 433 -0.67 3.70 -22.41
CA GLU A 433 -1.30 2.38 -22.32
C GLU A 433 -2.66 2.36 -23.04
N ALA A 434 -3.14 1.16 -23.37
CA ALA A 434 -4.49 0.94 -23.87
C ALA A 434 -5.52 1.16 -22.74
N ARG A 435 -6.70 1.68 -23.08
CA ARG A 435 -7.79 1.98 -22.14
C ARG A 435 -7.41 2.92 -20.99
N VAL A 436 -6.48 3.85 -21.22
CA VAL A 436 -6.03 4.82 -20.21
C VAL A 436 -7.21 5.64 -19.66
N GLU A 437 -8.23 5.90 -20.48
CA GLU A 437 -9.46 6.59 -20.11
C GLU A 437 -10.30 5.86 -19.05
N GLN A 438 -10.02 4.58 -18.75
CA GLN A 438 -10.68 3.84 -17.66
C GLN A 438 -10.04 4.10 -16.30
N ARG A 439 -8.85 4.72 -16.24
CA ARG A 439 -8.10 4.95 -14.99
C ARG A 439 -8.68 6.10 -14.17
N LEU A 440 -8.61 5.94 -12.85
CA LEU A 440 -8.97 6.96 -11.88
C LEU A 440 -7.91 8.08 -11.82
N PHE A 441 -6.64 7.69 -11.68
CA PHE A 441 -5.52 8.63 -11.61
C PHE A 441 -4.93 8.86 -13.00
N LEU A 442 -5.19 10.05 -13.55
CA LEU A 442 -4.64 10.50 -14.82
C LEU A 442 -3.86 11.79 -14.65
N ARG A 443 -2.83 11.97 -15.46
CA ARG A 443 -2.08 13.21 -15.59
C ARG A 443 -1.70 13.49 -17.04
N GLU A 444 -1.64 14.77 -17.36
CA GLU A 444 -0.99 15.26 -18.57
C GLU A 444 0.54 15.15 -18.45
N LYS A 445 1.18 14.80 -19.57
CA LYS A 445 2.64 14.80 -19.73
C LYS A 445 2.95 15.52 -21.03
N ILE A 446 3.37 16.77 -20.92
CA ILE A 446 3.88 17.57 -22.04
C ILE A 446 5.30 17.09 -22.31
N ILE A 447 5.48 16.35 -23.40
CA ILE A 447 6.79 15.91 -23.89
C ILE A 447 7.25 16.97 -24.89
N GLY A 448 8.50 17.42 -24.79
CA GLY A 448 9.09 18.41 -25.71
C GLY A 448 9.39 17.84 -27.11
N VAL A 449 8.37 17.31 -27.77
CA VAL A 449 8.28 17.07 -29.22
C VAL A 449 8.01 18.44 -29.89
N PRO A 450 8.29 18.67 -31.20
CA PRO A 450 7.75 19.82 -31.91
C PRO A 450 6.25 20.02 -31.63
N MET A 451 5.82 21.29 -31.60
CA MET A 451 4.47 21.70 -31.17
C MET A 451 3.40 20.86 -31.85
N GLY A 452 2.62 20.10 -31.06
CA GLY A 452 1.60 19.24 -31.66
C GLY A 452 1.09 18.07 -30.83
N SER A 453 1.75 17.62 -29.75
CA SER A 453 1.31 16.39 -29.04
C SER A 453 1.13 16.53 -27.52
N VAL A 454 0.13 15.81 -27.00
CA VAL A 454 -0.16 15.66 -25.57
C VAL A 454 -0.08 14.20 -25.21
N THR A 455 0.66 13.82 -24.18
CA THR A 455 0.59 12.46 -23.65
C THR A 455 -0.30 12.41 -22.41
N VAL A 456 -1.38 11.62 -22.44
CA VAL A 456 -2.16 11.27 -21.25
C VAL A 456 -1.53 10.02 -20.64
N THR A 457 -1.21 10.10 -19.36
CA THR A 457 -0.50 9.03 -18.62
C THR A 457 -1.29 8.64 -17.38
N ALA A 458 -1.41 7.34 -17.14
CA ALA A 458 -1.96 6.79 -15.91
C ALA A 458 -0.98 6.90 -14.74
N GLY A 459 -1.54 7.06 -13.54
CA GLY A 459 -0.81 7.02 -12.29
C GLY A 459 0.09 8.23 -12.02
N VAL A 460 0.46 8.38 -10.77
CA VAL A 460 1.33 9.45 -10.24
C VAL A 460 2.60 8.90 -9.56
N VAL A 461 2.76 7.57 -9.43
CA VAL A 461 3.97 6.95 -8.84
C VAL A 461 5.28 7.45 -9.45
N ALA A 462 5.33 7.61 -10.77
CA ALA A 462 6.53 8.08 -11.49
C ALA A 462 6.92 9.55 -11.21
N VAL A 463 6.06 10.33 -10.55
CA VAL A 463 6.28 11.75 -10.21
C VAL A 463 6.25 12.02 -8.70
N TYR A 464 6.13 10.98 -7.87
CA TYR A 464 6.09 11.07 -6.41
C TYR A 464 7.21 11.95 -5.84
N ASP A 465 8.46 11.80 -6.28
CA ASP A 465 9.60 12.50 -5.67
C ASP A 465 9.44 14.03 -5.61
N LYS A 466 8.75 14.65 -6.59
CA LYS A 466 8.50 16.10 -6.58
C LYS A 466 7.30 16.49 -5.73
N ALA A 467 6.17 15.82 -5.90
CA ALA A 467 4.94 16.13 -5.15
C ALA A 467 5.08 15.80 -3.66
N LEU A 468 5.75 14.69 -3.33
CA LEU A 468 6.06 14.27 -1.97
C LEU A 468 7.10 15.18 -1.30
N LYS A 469 8.04 15.74 -2.07
CA LYS A 469 8.94 16.79 -1.57
C LYS A 469 8.14 18.03 -1.17
N LYS A 470 7.29 18.56 -2.06
CA LYS A 470 6.39 19.70 -1.75
C LYS A 470 5.52 19.41 -0.52
N PHE A 471 5.01 18.19 -0.36
CA PHE A 471 4.15 17.81 0.77
C PHE A 471 4.90 17.89 2.11
N LYS A 472 6.16 17.46 2.13
CA LYS A 472 7.04 17.57 3.30
C LYS A 472 7.48 18.99 3.61
N GLU A 473 7.62 19.83 2.58
CA GLU A 473 7.94 21.25 2.72
C GLU A 473 6.72 22.03 3.27
N ASN A 474 5.52 21.71 2.80
CA ASN A 474 4.26 22.31 3.26
C ASN A 474 3.87 21.87 4.69
N HIS A 475 4.21 20.65 5.10
CA HIS A 475 3.83 20.08 6.40
C HIS A 475 5.07 19.63 7.19
N PRO A 476 5.71 20.53 7.97
CA PRO A 476 6.93 20.24 8.72
C PRO A 476 6.82 19.05 9.68
N SER A 477 5.62 18.77 10.22
CA SER A 477 5.33 17.59 11.04
C SER A 477 5.60 16.27 10.31
N ILE A 478 5.35 16.22 9.00
CA ILE A 478 5.61 15.06 8.12
C ILE A 478 7.01 15.16 7.50
N GLY A 479 7.46 16.39 7.21
CA GLY A 479 8.83 16.68 6.76
C GLY A 479 9.92 16.28 7.76
N ALA A 480 9.57 16.21 9.07
CA ALA A 480 10.46 15.79 10.14
C ALA A 480 11.01 14.35 9.99
N TYR A 481 10.43 13.51 9.14
CA TYR A 481 10.89 12.14 8.92
C TYR A 481 10.89 11.70 7.44
N SER A 482 11.64 10.64 7.15
CA SER A 482 11.90 10.15 5.79
C SER A 482 10.76 9.32 5.17
N PHE A 483 9.52 9.81 5.30
CA PHE A 483 8.28 9.20 4.80
C PHE A 483 8.29 8.85 3.30
N LEU A 484 7.68 7.72 2.94
CA LEU A 484 7.32 7.32 1.59
C LEU A 484 5.93 6.66 1.60
N PRO A 485 5.07 6.81 0.57
CA PRO A 485 3.77 6.12 0.48
C PRO A 485 3.87 4.60 0.65
N THR A 486 5.03 4.01 0.29
CA THR A 486 5.32 2.58 0.47
C THR A 486 5.40 2.11 1.93
N SER A 487 5.50 3.03 2.90
CA SER A 487 5.53 2.78 4.35
C SER A 487 4.14 2.83 5.01
N ILE A 488 3.12 3.38 4.32
CA ILE A 488 1.74 3.42 4.82
C ILE A 488 1.22 2.00 5.08
N ARG A 489 1.12 1.17 4.03
CA ARG A 489 0.57 -0.20 4.14
C ARG A 489 1.24 -1.06 5.22
N PRO A 490 2.59 -1.12 5.35
CA PRO A 490 3.23 -1.78 6.49
C PRO A 490 2.74 -1.27 7.85
N THR A 491 2.56 0.05 8.01
CA THR A 491 2.11 0.67 9.26
C THR A 491 0.67 0.30 9.59
N VAL A 492 -0.25 0.49 8.62
CA VAL A 492 -1.67 0.09 8.73
C VAL A 492 -1.80 -1.37 9.16
N ARG A 493 -0.98 -2.27 8.59
CA ARG A 493 -1.06 -3.71 8.83
C ARG A 493 -0.40 -4.18 10.13
N VAL A 494 0.63 -3.48 10.60
CA VAL A 494 1.17 -3.73 11.95
C VAL A 494 0.18 -3.25 13.01
N LEU A 495 -0.40 -2.04 12.86
CA LEU A 495 -1.39 -1.53 13.80
C LEU A 495 -2.64 -2.42 13.87
N ALA A 496 -3.20 -2.83 12.73
CA ALA A 496 -4.36 -3.71 12.70
C ALA A 496 -4.12 -5.05 13.43
N PHE A 497 -2.96 -5.68 13.22
CA PHE A 497 -2.59 -6.91 13.92
C PHE A 497 -2.41 -6.72 15.43
N VAL A 498 -1.73 -5.65 15.83
CA VAL A 498 -1.48 -5.32 17.25
C VAL A 498 -2.79 -5.01 17.97
N ASN A 499 -3.75 -4.39 17.28
CA ASN A 499 -5.11 -4.12 17.76
C ASN A 499 -6.04 -5.36 17.71
N GLY A 500 -5.52 -6.55 17.39
CA GLY A 500 -6.26 -7.81 17.50
C GLY A 500 -6.71 -8.46 16.18
N GLU A 501 -6.44 -7.89 15.00
CA GLU A 501 -6.66 -8.63 13.75
C GLU A 501 -5.74 -9.85 13.67
N ASP A 502 -6.30 -11.01 13.34
CA ASP A 502 -5.51 -12.22 13.13
C ASP A 502 -4.72 -12.17 11.78
N ILE A 503 -3.68 -13.00 11.68
CA ILE A 503 -2.81 -13.05 10.51
C ILE A 503 -3.50 -13.63 9.25
N GLU A 504 -4.49 -14.50 9.41
CA GLU A 504 -5.35 -15.03 8.34
C GLU A 504 -6.31 -13.97 7.82
N THR A 505 -6.94 -13.20 8.71
CA THR A 505 -7.72 -11.99 8.38
C THR A 505 -6.88 -11.01 7.58
N SER A 506 -5.66 -10.73 8.04
CA SER A 506 -4.67 -9.93 7.30
C SER A 506 -4.21 -10.59 5.98
N ARG A 507 -4.23 -11.92 5.85
CA ARG A 507 -3.93 -12.64 4.58
C ARG A 507 -5.07 -12.51 3.58
N ALA A 508 -6.31 -12.65 4.04
CA ALA A 508 -7.52 -12.49 3.25
C ALA A 508 -7.64 -11.06 2.71
N GLN A 509 -7.64 -10.05 3.58
CA GLN A 509 -7.73 -8.63 3.20
C GLN A 509 -6.59 -8.18 2.25
N LEU A 510 -5.41 -8.79 2.34
CA LEU A 510 -4.28 -8.46 1.44
C LEU A 510 -4.21 -9.32 0.17
N ALA A 511 -5.19 -10.22 -0.03
CA ALA A 511 -5.28 -11.20 -1.10
C ALA A 511 -4.00 -12.05 -1.29
N HIS A 512 -3.28 -12.33 -0.19
CA HIS A 512 -2.01 -13.06 -0.23
C HIS A 512 -2.22 -14.58 -0.41
N LYS A 513 -1.40 -15.21 -1.28
CA LYS A 513 -1.43 -16.66 -1.50
C LYS A 513 -0.86 -17.47 -0.32
N THR A 514 0.00 -16.89 0.50
CA THR A 514 0.66 -17.56 1.62
C THR A 514 0.72 -16.69 2.87
N ILE A 515 0.62 -17.31 4.05
CA ILE A 515 0.77 -16.66 5.36
C ILE A 515 2.08 -15.88 5.42
N ALA A 516 3.19 -16.50 5.02
CA ALA A 516 4.53 -15.90 4.98
C ALA A 516 4.59 -14.52 4.27
N THR A 517 3.73 -14.28 3.27
CA THR A 517 3.64 -12.97 2.61
C THR A 517 3.00 -11.91 3.51
N SER A 518 2.00 -12.28 4.33
CA SER A 518 1.41 -11.43 5.37
C SER A 518 2.34 -11.26 6.57
N THR A 519 2.99 -12.33 7.01
CA THR A 519 4.04 -12.34 8.05
C THR A 519 5.12 -11.30 7.77
N GLY A 520 5.49 -11.05 6.51
CA GLY A 520 6.45 -10.00 6.13
C GLY A 520 5.97 -8.55 6.36
N TYR A 521 4.66 -8.32 6.42
CA TYR A 521 4.09 -7.03 6.83
C TYR A 521 3.87 -6.96 8.34
N VAL A 522 3.31 -8.02 8.92
CA VAL A 522 2.93 -8.09 10.33
C VAL A 522 4.13 -8.24 11.25
N VAL A 523 4.97 -9.28 11.08
CA VAL A 523 6.04 -9.69 12.02
C VAL A 523 7.23 -8.74 11.94
N ARG A 524 7.10 -7.58 12.59
CA ARG A 524 8.08 -6.50 12.77
C ARG A 524 8.46 -6.35 14.22
N THR A 525 9.30 -5.37 14.55
CA THR A 525 9.70 -5.07 15.94
C THR A 525 8.51 -4.98 16.87
N LEU A 526 7.52 -4.12 16.57
CA LEU A 526 6.35 -3.94 17.42
C LEU A 526 5.60 -5.25 17.69
N SER A 527 5.17 -5.96 16.64
CA SER A 527 4.45 -7.22 16.79
C SER A 527 5.29 -8.33 17.43
N ARG A 528 6.63 -8.30 17.30
CA ARG A 528 7.52 -9.29 17.91
C ARG A 528 7.67 -9.03 19.39
N MET A 529 7.86 -7.78 19.78
CA MET A 529 7.87 -7.38 21.19
C MET A 529 6.53 -7.73 21.83
N GLU A 530 5.40 -7.43 21.17
CA GLU A 530 4.05 -7.85 21.58
C GLU A 530 3.92 -9.39 21.70
N MET A 531 4.43 -10.17 20.74
CA MET A 531 4.45 -11.63 20.82
C MET A 531 5.34 -12.14 21.96
N GLU A 532 6.53 -11.57 22.15
CA GLU A 532 7.47 -11.93 23.22
C GLU A 532 6.90 -11.59 24.59
N GLU A 533 6.24 -10.44 24.75
CA GLU A 533 5.53 -10.07 25.97
C GLU A 533 4.39 -11.05 26.26
N ARG A 534 3.55 -11.37 25.26
CA ARG A 534 2.49 -12.38 25.40
C ARG A 534 3.04 -13.77 25.74
N ILE A 535 4.19 -14.17 25.16
CA ILE A 535 4.88 -15.43 25.50
C ILE A 535 5.40 -15.40 26.93
N ARG A 536 6.04 -14.31 27.39
CA ARG A 536 6.51 -14.18 28.77
C ARG A 536 5.35 -14.15 29.77
N GLY A 537 4.24 -13.49 29.43
CA GLY A 537 3.01 -13.51 30.21
C GLY A 537 2.41 -14.92 30.31
N PHE A 538 2.30 -15.62 29.19
CA PHE A 538 1.92 -17.04 29.15
C PHE A 538 2.84 -17.90 30.02
N MET A 539 4.16 -17.74 29.93
CA MET A 539 5.13 -18.50 30.73
C MET A 539 4.95 -18.24 32.22
N LYS A 540 4.76 -16.98 32.66
CA LYS A 540 4.48 -16.64 34.06
C LYS A 540 3.17 -17.24 34.58
N HIS A 541 2.12 -17.21 33.76
CA HIS A 541 0.83 -17.79 34.11
C HIS A 541 0.92 -19.32 34.19
N TYR A 542 1.60 -19.95 33.23
CA TYR A 542 1.81 -21.39 33.18
C TYR A 542 2.68 -21.88 34.34
N GLU A 543 3.76 -21.17 34.66
CA GLU A 543 4.61 -21.38 35.84
C GLU A 543 3.78 -21.36 37.13
N ALA A 544 2.96 -20.32 37.33
CA ALA A 544 2.06 -20.23 38.50
C ALA A 544 1.04 -21.38 38.60
N ILE A 545 0.56 -21.91 37.47
CA ILE A 545 -0.33 -23.09 37.44
C ILE A 545 0.41 -24.39 37.77
N VAL A 546 1.60 -24.58 37.19
CA VAL A 546 2.39 -25.81 37.35
C VAL A 546 2.88 -25.98 38.79
N ILE A 547 3.22 -24.88 39.47
CA ILE A 547 3.72 -24.93 40.85
C ILE A 547 2.60 -24.92 41.90
N GLN A 548 1.33 -24.81 41.51
CA GLN A 548 0.26 -24.46 42.45
C GLN A 548 -0.03 -25.52 43.52
N ASP A 549 0.29 -26.77 43.21
CA ASP A 549 0.09 -27.94 44.06
C ASP A 549 1.40 -28.37 44.76
N ILE A 550 2.48 -27.59 44.61
CA ILE A 550 3.78 -27.92 45.19
C ILE A 550 4.02 -27.02 46.40
N GLU A 551 3.98 -27.61 47.60
CA GLU A 551 4.19 -26.88 48.85
C GLU A 551 5.50 -26.07 48.80
N ASP A 552 5.41 -24.80 49.21
CA ASP A 552 6.50 -23.82 49.20
C ASP A 552 7.17 -23.53 47.86
N ALA A 553 6.72 -24.06 46.72
CA ALA A 553 7.39 -23.83 45.44
C ALA A 553 7.44 -22.34 45.05
N ALA A 554 6.36 -21.59 45.28
CA ALA A 554 6.36 -20.14 45.05
C ALA A 554 7.41 -19.41 45.90
N ARG A 555 7.54 -19.79 47.18
CA ARG A 555 8.53 -19.25 48.13
C ARG A 555 9.97 -19.61 47.70
N ARG A 556 10.19 -20.87 47.29
CA ARG A 556 11.49 -21.41 46.82
C ARG A 556 11.94 -20.81 45.49
N LEU A 557 10.99 -20.43 44.63
CA LEU A 557 11.24 -19.68 43.38
C LEU A 557 11.40 -18.16 43.61
N GLY A 558 11.29 -17.70 44.86
CA GLY A 558 11.53 -16.30 45.25
C GLY A 558 10.37 -15.35 45.01
N TYR A 559 9.15 -15.85 44.78
CA TYR A 559 7.95 -15.00 44.70
C TYR A 559 7.45 -14.64 46.10
N THR A 560 6.89 -13.44 46.23
CA THR A 560 6.06 -13.10 47.39
C THR A 560 4.68 -13.77 47.25
N THR A 561 3.99 -14.03 48.37
CA THR A 561 2.65 -14.63 48.36
C THR A 561 1.68 -13.84 47.48
N ALA A 562 1.65 -12.51 47.63
CA ALA A 562 0.78 -11.63 46.84
C ALA A 562 1.11 -11.64 45.33
N GLU A 563 2.39 -11.69 44.96
CA GLU A 563 2.78 -11.78 43.53
C GLU A 563 2.42 -13.14 42.93
N TYR A 564 2.55 -14.22 43.70
CA TYR A 564 2.11 -15.55 43.29
C TYR A 564 0.58 -15.63 43.16
N GLU A 565 -0.17 -15.09 44.11
CA GLU A 565 -1.64 -15.04 44.09
C GLU A 565 -2.18 -14.24 42.90
N ASP A 566 -1.61 -13.06 42.59
CA ASP A 566 -2.00 -12.28 41.41
C ASP A 566 -1.68 -13.02 40.10
N ARG A 567 -0.49 -13.64 39.99
CA ARG A 567 -0.15 -14.46 38.82
C ARG A 567 -1.12 -15.64 38.66
N LEU A 568 -1.46 -16.33 39.74
CA LEU A 568 -2.40 -17.46 39.74
C LEU A 568 -3.83 -17.00 39.38
N ALA A 569 -4.28 -15.87 39.92
CA ALA A 569 -5.58 -15.28 39.60
C ALA A 569 -5.66 -14.87 38.12
N ASN A 570 -4.61 -14.25 37.57
CA ASN A 570 -4.53 -13.91 36.15
C ASN A 570 -4.42 -15.15 35.25
N ALA A 571 -3.72 -16.19 35.67
CA ALA A 571 -3.64 -17.47 34.97
C ALA A 571 -5.00 -18.21 34.92
N LYS A 572 -5.74 -18.21 36.05
CA LYS A 572 -7.12 -18.71 36.15
C LYS A 572 -8.06 -17.89 35.27
N ARG A 573 -7.99 -16.56 35.31
CA ARG A 573 -8.82 -15.63 34.52
C ARG A 573 -8.60 -15.73 33.00
N THR A 574 -7.38 -16.05 32.57
CA THR A 574 -7.03 -16.15 31.13
C THR A 574 -7.33 -17.51 30.51
N GLY A 575 -7.93 -18.44 31.25
CA GLY A 575 -8.24 -19.78 30.73
C GLY A 575 -6.99 -20.61 30.44
N LEU A 576 -5.94 -20.47 31.27
CA LEU A 576 -4.71 -21.27 31.17
C LEU A 576 -4.64 -22.42 32.18
N GLY A 577 -5.32 -22.31 33.34
CA GLY A 577 -5.28 -23.33 34.41
C GLY A 577 -6.52 -24.22 34.38
N THR A 578 -6.39 -25.43 33.85
CA THR A 578 -7.43 -25.88 32.92
C THR A 578 -7.85 -27.37 33.05
N ILE A 579 -7.89 -27.87 34.28
CA ILE A 579 -8.36 -29.22 34.63
C ILE A 579 -9.66 -29.12 35.44
N CYS A 580 -10.50 -30.17 35.45
CA CYS A 580 -11.70 -30.23 36.29
C CYS A 580 -11.31 -30.14 37.78
N ASP A 581 -11.69 -29.04 38.46
CA ASP A 581 -11.39 -28.79 39.89
C ASP A 581 -11.98 -29.86 40.84
N HIS A 582 -12.96 -30.64 40.37
CA HIS A 582 -13.58 -31.72 41.15
C HIS A 582 -12.79 -33.05 41.14
N GLN A 583 -11.78 -33.21 40.27
CA GLN A 583 -10.97 -34.45 40.23
C GLN A 583 -9.66 -34.34 41.03
N ARG A 584 -9.35 -33.17 41.58
CA ARG A 584 -8.16 -32.97 42.42
C ARG A 584 -8.45 -33.42 43.84
N LYS A 585 -7.59 -34.31 44.34
CA LYS A 585 -7.49 -34.66 45.76
C LYS A 585 -6.22 -34.04 46.32
N ASP A 586 -6.25 -33.62 47.58
CA ASP A 586 -5.05 -33.27 48.33
C ASP A 586 -4.26 -34.53 48.73
N ASP A 587 -3.09 -34.33 49.36
CA ASP A 587 -2.22 -35.41 49.81
C ASP A 587 -2.85 -36.32 50.90
N GLU A 588 -3.96 -35.88 51.49
CA GLU A 588 -4.78 -36.65 52.44
C GLU A 588 -5.94 -37.40 51.75
N GLY A 589 -6.10 -37.25 50.44
CA GLY A 589 -7.09 -37.93 49.61
C GLY A 589 -8.46 -37.23 49.52
N LYS A 590 -8.57 -36.00 50.00
CA LYS A 590 -9.81 -35.21 50.10
C LYS A 590 -9.96 -34.27 48.91
N GLU A 591 -11.17 -34.16 48.36
CA GLU A 591 -11.42 -33.38 47.14
C GLU A 591 -11.32 -31.87 47.39
N PHE A 592 -10.61 -31.15 46.51
CA PHE A 592 -10.41 -29.69 46.58
C PHE A 592 -11.72 -28.89 46.52
N SER A 593 -12.77 -29.47 45.95
CA SER A 593 -14.14 -28.99 46.06
C SER A 593 -15.06 -30.19 46.03
N VAL A 594 -16.09 -30.22 46.89
CA VAL A 594 -17.07 -31.30 46.91
C VAL A 594 -17.70 -31.41 45.53
N LYS A 595 -17.40 -32.49 44.80
CA LYS A 595 -18.13 -32.81 43.58
C LYS A 595 -19.61 -32.93 43.97
N ARG A 596 -20.49 -32.22 43.26
CA ARG A 596 -21.92 -32.49 43.35
C ARG A 596 -22.11 -33.99 43.07
N SER A 597 -22.69 -34.74 44.00
CA SER A 597 -22.83 -36.20 43.91
C SER A 597 -23.69 -36.65 42.72
N ASP A 598 -24.42 -35.69 42.14
CA ASP A 598 -25.33 -35.74 41.00
C ASP A 598 -24.78 -35.07 39.73
N CYS A 599 -23.52 -34.62 39.70
CA CYS A 599 -22.92 -33.97 38.53
C CYS A 599 -22.73 -34.95 37.35
N ASP A 600 -23.53 -34.76 36.30
CA ASP A 600 -23.49 -35.52 35.05
C ASP A 600 -22.46 -34.87 34.10
N PRO A 601 -21.35 -35.54 33.73
CA PRO A 601 -20.32 -34.90 32.93
C PRO A 601 -20.77 -34.59 31.49
N VAL A 602 -21.79 -35.27 30.96
CA VAL A 602 -22.35 -34.99 29.63
C VAL A 602 -23.16 -33.70 29.68
N ASP A 603 -24.12 -33.59 30.62
CA ASP A 603 -25.07 -32.47 30.67
C ASP A 603 -24.55 -31.22 31.42
N ASP A 604 -23.63 -31.37 32.37
CA ASP A 604 -23.10 -30.27 33.21
C ASP A 604 -21.77 -29.69 32.74
N CYS A 605 -20.80 -30.49 32.26
CA CYS A 605 -19.48 -29.96 31.90
C CYS A 605 -19.50 -28.86 30.80
N PRO A 606 -20.35 -28.90 29.76
CA PRO A 606 -20.49 -27.81 28.79
C PRO A 606 -21.05 -26.50 29.36
N LYS A 607 -21.60 -26.55 30.57
CA LYS A 607 -22.19 -25.42 31.30
C LYS A 607 -21.29 -25.00 32.47
N CYS A 608 -20.30 -25.81 32.83
CA CYS A 608 -19.51 -25.66 34.04
C CYS A 608 -18.44 -24.54 33.89
N PRO A 609 -18.47 -23.48 34.73
CA PRO A 609 -17.44 -22.44 34.72
C PRO A 609 -16.07 -22.93 35.28
N LEU A 610 -16.00 -24.18 35.73
CA LEU A 610 -14.78 -24.88 36.14
C LEU A 610 -14.21 -25.82 35.05
N ALA A 611 -14.93 -26.06 33.94
CA ALA A 611 -14.43 -26.82 32.79
C ALA A 611 -13.58 -25.94 31.86
N ARG A 612 -12.36 -26.37 31.48
CA ARG A 612 -11.32 -25.38 31.10
C ARG A 612 -10.34 -25.73 29.94
N VAL A 613 -9.54 -26.81 29.93
CA VAL A 613 -8.77 -27.25 28.72
C VAL A 613 -9.24 -28.59 28.24
N PHE A 614 -9.05 -28.69 26.94
CA PHE A 614 -8.66 -29.89 26.26
C PHE A 614 -7.11 -30.01 26.14
N PRO A 615 -6.40 -30.87 26.90
CA PRO A 615 -4.97 -31.10 26.68
C PRO A 615 -4.76 -31.82 25.35
N ALA A 616 -3.92 -31.28 24.46
CA ALA A 616 -3.67 -31.85 23.13
C ALA A 616 -2.69 -33.06 23.14
N LEU A 617 -2.92 -34.00 24.07
CA LEU A 617 -2.30 -35.33 24.07
C LEU A 617 -2.86 -36.17 22.92
N LYS A 618 -2.17 -37.25 22.54
CA LYS A 618 -2.58 -38.08 21.40
C LYS A 618 -3.92 -38.77 21.70
N GLU A 619 -4.04 -39.27 22.91
CA GLU A 619 -5.15 -40.03 23.49
C GLU A 619 -6.39 -39.13 23.51
N ASN A 620 -6.31 -37.98 24.19
CA ASN A 620 -7.38 -36.99 24.17
C ASN A 620 -7.78 -36.58 22.74
N LEU A 621 -6.82 -36.38 21.81
CA LEU A 621 -7.16 -36.05 20.43
C LEU A 621 -7.93 -37.18 19.72
N VAL A 622 -7.65 -38.46 20.02
CA VAL A 622 -8.48 -39.59 19.58
C VAL A 622 -9.91 -39.41 20.09
N ASP A 623 -10.08 -39.16 21.39
CA ASP A 623 -11.40 -39.01 22.02
C ASP A 623 -12.19 -37.83 21.44
N ALA A 624 -11.56 -36.68 21.17
CA ALA A 624 -12.22 -35.57 20.48
C ALA A 624 -12.60 -35.90 19.03
N PHE A 625 -11.77 -36.66 18.30
CA PHE A 625 -12.14 -37.12 16.96
C PHE A 625 -13.30 -38.12 17.00
N MET A 626 -13.32 -39.03 17.98
CA MET A 626 -14.41 -39.99 18.19
C MET A 626 -15.70 -39.30 18.63
N MET A 627 -15.65 -38.42 19.63
CA MET A 627 -16.79 -37.62 20.12
C MET A 627 -17.38 -36.73 19.02
N ARG A 628 -16.53 -36.01 18.28
CA ARG A 628 -16.97 -35.21 17.12
C ARG A 628 -17.70 -36.09 16.11
N ARG A 629 -17.16 -37.26 15.80
CA ARG A 629 -17.74 -38.18 14.82
C ARG A 629 -19.06 -38.76 15.32
N TRP A 630 -19.10 -39.21 16.58
CA TRP A 630 -20.31 -39.75 17.21
C TRP A 630 -21.46 -38.73 17.26
N ILE A 631 -21.20 -37.47 17.63
CA ILE A 631 -22.23 -36.41 17.63
C ILE A 631 -22.78 -36.17 16.20
N ARG A 632 -21.92 -36.26 15.17
CA ARG A 632 -22.33 -36.09 13.76
C ARG A 632 -23.07 -37.29 13.20
N ASP A 633 -22.59 -38.50 13.49
CA ASP A 633 -23.20 -39.75 13.04
C ASP A 633 -24.61 -39.92 13.65
N ASN A 634 -24.84 -39.41 14.87
CA ASN A 634 -26.13 -39.46 15.58
C ASN A 634 -26.93 -38.13 15.54
N GLU A 635 -26.52 -37.13 14.73
CA GLU A 635 -27.08 -35.75 14.77
C GLU A 635 -28.61 -35.72 14.57
N ILE A 636 -29.18 -36.63 13.79
CA ILE A 636 -30.63 -36.72 13.54
C ILE A 636 -31.41 -37.15 14.80
N GLU A 637 -30.89 -38.12 15.55
CA GLU A 637 -31.52 -38.61 16.78
C GLU A 637 -31.36 -37.60 17.92
N LEU A 638 -30.15 -37.05 18.08
CA LEU A 638 -29.86 -36.05 19.11
C LEU A 638 -30.72 -34.78 18.96
N ARG A 639 -31.09 -34.41 17.72
CA ARG A 639 -32.00 -33.30 17.42
C ARG A 639 -33.47 -33.57 17.70
N MET A 640 -33.90 -34.82 17.95
CA MET A 640 -35.29 -35.09 18.36
C MET A 640 -35.62 -34.46 19.72
N ASN A 641 -34.60 -34.12 20.52
CA ASN A 641 -34.73 -33.22 21.67
C ASN A 641 -33.97 -31.91 21.37
N GLU A 642 -34.64 -30.96 20.72
CA GLU A 642 -34.06 -29.67 20.32
C GLU A 642 -33.47 -28.89 21.51
N GLU A 643 -34.07 -28.94 22.70
CA GLU A 643 -33.55 -28.25 23.88
C GLU A 643 -32.20 -28.83 24.34
N ARG A 644 -32.11 -30.16 24.50
CA ARG A 644 -30.84 -30.83 24.87
C ARG A 644 -29.80 -30.72 23.74
N TRP A 645 -30.23 -30.71 22.48
CA TRP A 645 -29.36 -30.44 21.34
C TRP A 645 -28.67 -29.07 21.46
N GLN A 646 -29.43 -28.01 21.72
CA GLN A 646 -28.90 -26.64 21.82
C GLN A 646 -28.04 -26.45 23.09
N GLU A 647 -28.50 -26.94 24.24
CA GLU A 647 -27.85 -26.69 25.54
C GLU A 647 -26.64 -27.59 25.85
N VAL A 648 -26.55 -28.77 25.24
CA VAL A 648 -25.54 -29.78 25.58
C VAL A 648 -24.73 -30.18 24.34
N TRP A 649 -25.38 -30.79 23.35
CA TRP A 649 -24.67 -31.42 22.22
C TRP A 649 -24.00 -30.40 21.29
N MET A 650 -24.65 -29.26 21.01
CA MET A 650 -24.06 -28.20 20.20
C MET A 650 -22.85 -27.55 20.89
N ARG A 651 -22.87 -27.44 22.22
CA ARG A 651 -21.75 -26.93 23.02
C ARG A 651 -20.58 -27.92 23.03
N TRP A 652 -20.85 -29.21 23.24
CA TRP A 652 -19.83 -30.26 23.09
C TRP A 652 -19.19 -30.27 21.71
N LEU A 653 -20.01 -30.18 20.65
CA LEU A 653 -19.56 -30.12 19.27
C LEU A 653 -18.65 -28.91 19.02
N ALA A 654 -19.03 -27.72 19.53
CA ALA A 654 -18.22 -26.51 19.44
C ALA A 654 -16.88 -26.64 20.20
N ILE A 655 -16.88 -27.28 21.38
CA ILE A 655 -15.68 -27.56 22.18
C ILE A 655 -14.72 -28.49 21.42
N VAL A 656 -15.20 -29.62 20.89
CA VAL A 656 -14.32 -30.59 20.20
C VAL A 656 -13.87 -30.10 18.82
N GLU A 657 -14.73 -29.42 18.04
CA GLU A 657 -14.33 -28.82 16.76
C GLU A 657 -13.32 -27.68 16.99
N GLY A 658 -13.55 -26.82 17.99
CA GLY A 658 -12.61 -25.77 18.40
C GLY A 658 -11.27 -26.33 18.90
N GLY A 659 -11.29 -27.39 19.72
CA GLY A 659 -10.09 -28.07 20.20
C GLY A 659 -9.26 -28.71 19.08
N ILE A 660 -9.92 -29.43 18.17
CA ILE A 660 -9.29 -30.05 16.99
C ILE A 660 -8.66 -28.99 16.07
N ASP A 661 -9.38 -27.91 15.74
CA ASP A 661 -8.86 -26.89 14.83
C ASP A 661 -7.80 -26.01 15.49
N LYS A 662 -7.86 -25.83 16.82
CA LYS A 662 -6.76 -25.26 17.60
C LYS A 662 -5.52 -26.16 17.55
N ALA A 663 -5.66 -27.47 17.74
CA ALA A 663 -4.54 -28.41 17.64
C ALA A 663 -3.91 -28.40 16.23
N LYS A 664 -4.72 -28.40 15.16
CA LYS A 664 -4.23 -28.32 13.76
C LYS A 664 -3.46 -27.05 13.44
N SER A 665 -3.81 -25.94 14.10
CA SER A 665 -3.18 -24.62 13.88
C SER A 665 -2.02 -24.32 14.82
N ALA A 666 -1.88 -25.05 15.93
CA ALA A 666 -0.86 -24.84 16.94
C ALA A 666 0.52 -25.40 16.51
N HIS A 667 1.59 -24.62 16.74
CA HIS A 667 2.96 -25.00 16.34
C HIS A 667 3.63 -26.04 17.24
N ASN A 668 3.11 -26.27 18.45
CA ASN A 668 3.61 -27.22 19.43
C ASN A 668 2.97 -28.62 19.31
N VAL A 669 1.84 -28.77 18.61
CA VAL A 669 1.25 -30.08 18.32
C VAL A 669 1.91 -30.62 17.04
N SER A 670 2.61 -31.75 17.16
CA SER A 670 3.21 -32.39 15.99
C SER A 670 2.14 -32.88 15.02
N ARG A 671 2.27 -32.55 13.73
CA ARG A 671 1.40 -33.07 12.66
C ARG A 671 1.39 -34.60 12.59
N LYS A 672 2.45 -35.25 13.11
CA LYS A 672 2.52 -36.70 13.27
C LYS A 672 1.50 -37.19 14.31
N ILE A 673 1.49 -36.57 15.50
CA ILE A 673 0.54 -36.90 16.59
C ILE A 673 -0.91 -36.73 16.13
N LEU A 674 -1.22 -35.61 15.46
CA LEU A 674 -2.55 -35.35 14.91
C LEU A 674 -3.01 -36.42 13.89
N ARG A 675 -2.13 -36.86 12.99
CA ARG A 675 -2.45 -37.93 12.05
C ARG A 675 -2.64 -39.28 12.75
N GLU A 676 -1.73 -39.63 13.65
CA GLU A 676 -1.84 -40.89 14.40
C GLU A 676 -3.11 -40.94 15.24
N ALA A 677 -3.54 -39.82 15.83
CA ALA A 677 -4.81 -39.73 16.55
C ALA A 677 -6.02 -39.86 15.60
N GLU A 678 -6.01 -39.17 14.45
CA GLU A 678 -7.08 -39.27 13.46
C GLU A 678 -7.18 -40.68 12.83
N GLU A 679 -6.05 -41.34 12.60
CA GLU A 679 -5.97 -42.72 12.10
C GLU A 679 -6.43 -43.74 13.16
N MET A 680 -6.04 -43.54 14.42
CA MET A 680 -6.47 -44.38 15.55
C MET A 680 -7.98 -44.25 15.82
N ALA A 681 -8.53 -43.03 15.83
CA ALA A 681 -9.97 -42.80 15.94
C ALA A 681 -10.77 -43.43 14.79
N LYS A 682 -10.21 -43.47 13.57
CA LYS A 682 -10.82 -44.18 12.42
C LYS A 682 -10.78 -45.69 12.57
N ALA A 683 -9.72 -46.24 13.15
CA ALA A 683 -9.56 -47.68 13.37
C ALA A 683 -10.45 -48.22 14.50
N LEU A 684 -10.67 -47.43 15.56
CA LEU A 684 -11.56 -47.78 16.68
C LEU A 684 -13.04 -47.74 16.29
N GLY A 685 -13.44 -46.82 15.41
CA GLY A 685 -14.84 -46.67 15.00
C GLY A 685 -15.73 -46.00 16.06
N THR A 686 -17.02 -45.86 15.77
CA THR A 686 -18.00 -45.20 16.65
C THR A 686 -19.03 -46.15 17.28
N ALA A 687 -19.00 -47.45 16.91
CA ALA A 687 -20.00 -48.44 17.33
C ALA A 687 -19.97 -48.73 18.84
N ASP A 688 -18.78 -48.81 19.44
CA ASP A 688 -18.57 -49.03 20.87
C ASP A 688 -18.16 -47.74 21.62
N PHE A 689 -18.22 -46.57 20.95
CA PHE A 689 -17.91 -45.30 21.59
C PHE A 689 -19.10 -44.82 22.44
N VAL A 690 -19.16 -45.32 23.67
CA VAL A 690 -19.85 -44.59 24.75
C VAL A 690 -19.05 -43.30 24.98
N PRO A 691 -19.65 -42.10 24.92
CA PRO A 691 -18.95 -40.86 25.24
C PRO A 691 -18.47 -40.89 26.70
N LEU A 692 -17.19 -41.21 26.88
CA LEU A 692 -16.50 -41.32 28.18
C LEU A 692 -16.06 -39.94 28.64
N ILE A 693 -16.89 -39.29 29.47
CA ILE A 693 -16.56 -38.12 30.28
C ILE A 693 -17.24 -38.29 31.64
#